data_AF-A0A0Q9LAZ8-F1
#
_entry.id   AF-A0A0Q9LAZ8-F1
#
_cell.length_a   1.000
_cell.length_b   1.000
_cell.length_c   1.000
_cell.angle_alpha   90.00
_cell.angle_beta   90.00
_cell.angle_gamma   90.00
#
_symmetry.space_group_name_H-M   'P 1'
#
loop_
_entity.id
_entity.type
_entity.pdbx_description
1 polymer ?
#
loop_
_entity_poly.entity_id
_entity_poly.type
_entity_poly.pdbx_seq_one_letter_code
_entity_poly.pdbx_strand_id
1 'polypeptide(L)'
;MTTYFNEQESIQSRLGDDDNRTLKVLADRYIGANPPVPFAFRAFYQSGVLQNEDGMFDLNLGRRFPEARPGQFSYAYGLVWSDGERNLDVLFRCLGPIEFYFNDERAYRSNVIDEIKPDASVKLNLNFVKGWNRLFIKAKHTAAGFGCLFGSDEAKVRILNVLTPFAERSGQAGWVYSAPVDTDLFEVSPLPNGLASEKEYGLSWLPTCEWTEGELAKPVCERLFGLQPGKQAYAWTKLNKVSSGEEACLLKGHATGPLTVWLDGKQVLELAEEGSFQVEVPLSFGKHDLLIRSICGNNAWGFTFHASVRGEVVPLSAPQKVHGSAEPWLYVGPLDSSVELAYEELVRTDRIYAKSSKSDAAGDKTYWQLDRPDAWIRPYYENAMLSNKWTVGNVTNYARWDYPLGVTIYGLLQAGRLLERPDIIGYALDHVQSCTDMFEYSLWDREKYGFPAINQQLVMMKMLDNCGSFGSAMLEAYQEDKDLGFLPIAQRIADFILVRLERKEDGAFYRICQDEYSENTMWADDLYMSTPFLCRYAGITGSSEALDEAAKQFLLFRKYLYMPDQRIMSHVFDFKYGMATGIPWGRGNGWTLFSLTEVLEVLPADHEARPELVHFFNELCAGYADLQAESGLWHQVLNDPDAYQEASCTAMFAYAFARGVRFGWLKEPGRFIHASLKAWDGLTRLAIDAQGNVHGVCSGSRYAFTADYYKKDLLTVTNDNHGVGIMMLAGTEVVKLKRWLSQPLEVTHR
;
A
#
# COMPACT_ATOMS: atom_id res chain seq x y z
N MET A 1 5.20 2.00 37.45
CA MET A 1 4.23 1.14 36.74
C MET A 1 3.67 1.95 35.58
N THR A 2 3.78 1.46 34.35
CA THR A 2 3.19 2.12 33.17
C THR A 2 1.69 1.83 33.16
N THR A 3 0.85 2.86 33.22
CA THR A 3 -0.61 2.77 33.07
C THR A 3 -1.01 3.66 31.90
N TYR A 4 -1.57 3.07 30.84
CA TYR A 4 -1.99 3.84 29.66
C TYR A 4 -3.40 4.42 29.81
N PHE A 5 -4.24 3.78 30.61
CA PHE A 5 -5.61 4.18 30.95
C PHE A 5 -5.98 3.67 32.35
N ASN A 6 -7.12 4.08 32.89
CA ASN A 6 -7.58 3.62 34.20
C ASN A 6 -8.03 2.15 34.12
N GLU A 7 -7.70 1.31 35.10
CA GLU A 7 -8.06 -0.12 35.07
C GLU A 7 -9.58 -0.39 34.90
N GLN A 8 -10.47 0.53 35.32
CA GLN A 8 -11.92 0.45 35.09
C GLN A 8 -12.36 0.66 33.63
N GLU A 9 -11.44 1.16 32.80
CA GLU A 9 -11.58 1.31 31.35
C GLU A 9 -11.06 0.07 30.61
N SER A 10 -10.39 -0.86 31.30
CA SER A 10 -9.80 -2.06 30.68
C SER A 10 -10.84 -3.03 30.14
N ILE A 11 -10.48 -3.80 29.11
CA ILE A 11 -11.34 -4.88 28.61
C ILE A 11 -11.54 -5.96 29.69
N GLN A 12 -10.50 -6.23 30.52
CA GLN A 12 -10.59 -7.17 31.64
C GLN A 12 -11.68 -6.76 32.64
N SER A 13 -11.81 -5.47 32.97
CA SER A 13 -12.85 -4.99 33.88
C SER A 13 -14.27 -5.20 33.35
N ARG A 14 -14.44 -5.27 32.02
CA ARG A 14 -15.74 -5.40 31.36
C ARG A 14 -16.10 -6.85 31.05
N LEU A 15 -15.13 -7.65 30.64
CA LEU A 15 -15.36 -8.99 30.12
C LEU A 15 -14.79 -10.09 31.03
N GLY A 16 -13.97 -9.75 32.03
CA GLY A 16 -13.23 -10.73 32.82
C GLY A 16 -12.36 -11.62 31.93
N ASP A 17 -12.34 -12.91 32.24
CA ASP A 17 -11.51 -13.91 31.53
C ASP A 17 -12.15 -14.44 30.24
N ASP A 18 -13.16 -13.75 29.67
CA ASP A 18 -13.76 -14.11 28.37
C ASP A 18 -12.85 -13.67 27.21
N ASP A 19 -11.77 -14.42 27.02
CA ASP A 19 -10.75 -14.16 26.00
C ASP A 19 -11.32 -14.18 24.58
N ASN A 20 -12.28 -15.07 24.29
CA ASN A 20 -12.93 -15.15 22.98
C ASN A 20 -13.66 -13.84 22.67
N ARG A 21 -14.38 -13.28 23.66
CA ARG A 21 -15.08 -12.01 23.48
C ARG A 21 -14.12 -10.82 23.42
N THR A 22 -13.00 -10.86 24.14
CA THR A 22 -11.91 -9.89 24.00
C THR A 22 -11.35 -9.88 22.57
N LEU A 23 -11.04 -11.06 22.01
CA LEU A 23 -10.57 -11.19 20.62
C LEU A 23 -11.59 -10.67 19.62
N LYS A 24 -12.88 -10.97 19.83
CA LYS A 24 -13.97 -10.44 19.00
C LYS A 24 -13.98 -8.91 18.98
N VAL A 25 -13.85 -8.29 20.16
CA VAL A 25 -13.85 -6.82 20.29
C VAL A 25 -12.63 -6.20 19.60
N LEU A 26 -11.44 -6.78 19.72
CA LEU A 26 -10.24 -6.33 19.00
C LEU A 26 -10.44 -6.37 17.48
N ALA A 27 -10.91 -7.51 16.95
CA ALA A 27 -11.11 -7.68 15.51
C ALA A 27 -12.19 -6.74 14.97
N ASP A 28 -13.36 -6.68 15.61
CA ASP A 28 -14.45 -5.79 15.20
C ASP A 28 -14.02 -4.31 15.28
N ARG A 29 -13.23 -3.92 16.28
CA ARG A 29 -12.70 -2.55 16.42
C ARG A 29 -11.77 -2.18 15.27
N TYR A 30 -10.87 -3.08 14.88
CA TYR A 30 -9.96 -2.87 13.76
C TYR A 30 -10.72 -2.77 12.43
N ILE A 31 -11.62 -3.71 12.15
CA ILE A 31 -12.44 -3.72 10.92
C ILE A 31 -13.29 -2.44 10.83
N GLY A 32 -13.93 -2.04 11.94
CA GLY A 32 -14.73 -0.82 11.99
C GLY A 32 -13.91 0.47 11.79
N ALA A 33 -12.63 0.46 12.16
CA ALA A 33 -11.71 1.58 11.91
C ALA A 33 -11.17 1.61 10.47
N ASN A 34 -11.18 0.46 9.78
CA ASN A 34 -10.59 0.28 8.46
C ASN A 34 -11.62 -0.30 7.48
N PRO A 35 -12.71 0.43 7.17
CA PRO A 35 -13.74 -0.08 6.27
C PRO A 35 -13.17 -0.39 4.87
N PRO A 36 -13.79 -1.33 4.13
CA PRO A 36 -13.36 -1.75 2.79
C PRO A 36 -13.66 -0.69 1.72
N VAL A 37 -12.99 0.46 1.84
CA VAL A 37 -13.08 1.56 0.87
C VAL A 37 -12.14 1.23 -0.29
N PRO A 38 -12.64 1.17 -1.54
CA PRO A 38 -11.81 0.83 -2.71
C PRO A 38 -10.85 1.96 -3.07
N PHE A 39 -9.90 1.68 -3.97
CA PHE A 39 -9.03 2.70 -4.55
C PHE A 39 -9.84 3.82 -5.20
N ALA A 40 -9.35 5.05 -5.04
CA ALA A 40 -9.91 6.21 -5.74
C ALA A 40 -9.34 6.26 -7.15
N PHE A 41 -10.18 5.96 -8.15
CA PHE A 41 -9.81 6.19 -9.54
C PHE A 41 -9.92 7.68 -9.85
N ARG A 42 -8.88 8.27 -10.45
CA ARG A 42 -8.83 9.68 -10.80
C ARG A 42 -8.47 9.83 -12.27
N ALA A 43 -9.00 10.88 -12.89
CA ALA A 43 -8.52 11.35 -14.17
C ALA A 43 -7.07 11.82 -14.01
N PHE A 44 -6.20 11.33 -14.88
CA PHE A 44 -4.76 11.52 -14.83
C PHE A 44 -4.24 11.79 -16.25
N TYR A 45 -3.34 12.75 -16.42
CA TYR A 45 -2.85 13.17 -17.73
C TYR A 45 -1.37 12.84 -17.86
N GLN A 46 -1.00 12.05 -18.88
CA GLN A 46 0.38 11.57 -19.05
C GLN A 46 1.35 12.73 -19.37
N SER A 47 0.86 13.77 -20.05
CA SER A 47 1.55 15.02 -20.38
C SER A 47 1.75 15.93 -19.18
N GLY A 48 1.10 15.63 -18.05
CA GLY A 48 1.27 16.33 -16.79
C GLY A 48 2.64 16.13 -16.14
N VAL A 49 2.72 16.43 -14.86
CA VAL A 49 3.93 16.29 -14.04
C VAL A 49 3.98 14.90 -13.44
N LEU A 50 4.85 14.05 -13.98
CA LEU A 50 5.02 12.66 -13.57
C LEU A 50 6.05 12.55 -12.45
N GLN A 51 5.99 11.43 -11.71
CA GLN A 51 7.03 11.10 -10.73
C GLN A 51 8.15 10.29 -11.40
N ASN A 52 9.38 10.47 -10.94
CA ASN A 52 10.50 9.60 -11.29
C ASN A 52 10.54 8.34 -10.40
N GLU A 53 11.55 7.49 -10.58
CA GLU A 53 11.71 6.25 -9.80
C GLU A 53 11.94 6.44 -8.29
N ASP A 54 12.36 7.65 -7.87
CA ASP A 54 12.49 8.03 -6.46
C ASP A 54 11.15 8.51 -5.87
N GLY A 55 10.09 8.62 -6.68
CA GLY A 55 8.80 9.19 -6.28
C GLY A 55 8.75 10.72 -6.29
N MET A 56 9.73 11.39 -6.92
CA MET A 56 9.79 12.84 -7.04
C MET A 56 9.07 13.31 -8.31
N PHE A 57 8.11 14.23 -8.17
CA PHE A 57 7.48 14.94 -9.28
C PHE A 57 8.51 15.75 -10.08
N ASP A 58 8.58 15.47 -11.39
CA ASP A 58 9.51 16.09 -12.34
C ASP A 58 8.93 17.37 -12.95
N LEU A 59 9.21 18.48 -12.27
CA LEU A 59 8.95 19.85 -12.71
C LEU A 59 10.17 20.44 -13.42
N ASN A 60 10.88 19.66 -14.24
CA ASN A 60 11.91 20.18 -15.14
C ASN A 60 11.27 20.99 -16.29
N LEU A 61 11.06 22.28 -16.02
CA LEU A 61 10.45 23.22 -16.94
C LEU A 61 11.35 23.54 -18.14
N GLY A 62 12.67 23.43 -17.98
CA GLY A 62 13.62 23.64 -19.08
C GLY A 62 13.50 22.57 -20.15
N ARG A 63 13.30 21.32 -19.74
CA ARG A 63 13.01 20.20 -20.66
C ARG A 63 11.64 20.35 -21.33
N ARG A 64 10.64 20.86 -20.60
CA ARG A 64 9.27 21.06 -21.11
C ARG A 64 9.16 22.26 -22.05
N PHE A 65 9.96 23.29 -21.82
CA PHE A 65 9.97 24.53 -22.60
C PHE A 65 11.40 24.87 -23.04
N PRO A 66 11.95 24.13 -24.03
CA PRO A 66 13.31 24.37 -24.51
C PRO A 66 13.50 25.76 -25.13
N GLU A 67 12.42 26.38 -25.59
CA GLU A 67 12.39 27.73 -26.16
C GLU A 67 12.25 28.85 -25.11
N ALA A 68 12.20 28.51 -23.82
CA ALA A 68 12.12 29.52 -22.76
C ALA A 68 13.38 30.40 -22.79
N ARG A 69 13.22 31.70 -22.50
CA ARG A 69 14.33 32.67 -22.46
C ARG A 69 14.74 32.95 -21.00
N PRO A 70 16.05 33.15 -20.72
CA PRO A 70 16.48 33.56 -19.39
C PRO A 70 15.72 34.80 -18.91
N GLY A 71 15.27 34.77 -17.67
CA GLY A 71 14.45 35.82 -17.07
C GLY A 71 12.94 35.54 -17.06
N GLN A 72 12.45 34.61 -17.90
CA GLN A 72 11.04 34.21 -17.88
C GLN A 72 10.67 33.42 -16.63
N PHE A 73 9.38 33.43 -16.29
CA PHE A 73 8.82 32.75 -15.14
C PHE A 73 7.83 31.67 -15.57
N SER A 74 7.73 30.60 -14.80
CA SER A 74 6.66 29.62 -14.90
C SER A 74 6.26 29.17 -13.50
N TYR A 75 5.00 28.79 -13.35
CA TYR A 75 4.37 28.49 -12.08
C TYR A 75 3.87 27.05 -12.09
N ALA A 76 3.96 26.37 -10.96
CA ALA A 76 3.32 25.08 -10.74
C ALA A 76 2.45 25.14 -9.48
N TYR A 77 1.29 24.50 -9.54
CA TYR A 77 0.33 24.53 -8.44
C TYR A 77 -0.30 23.15 -8.22
N GLY A 78 -0.35 22.73 -6.97
CA GLY A 78 -0.96 21.48 -6.52
C GLY A 78 -1.75 21.68 -5.23
N LEU A 79 -2.73 20.79 -5.03
CA LEU A 79 -3.51 20.67 -3.81
C LEU A 79 -3.26 19.33 -3.15
N VAL A 80 -3.27 19.33 -1.82
CA VAL A 80 -3.08 18.13 -1.03
C VAL A 80 -4.06 18.12 0.12
N TRP A 81 -4.87 17.06 0.19
CA TRP A 81 -5.80 16.85 1.30
C TRP A 81 -5.10 16.22 2.49
N SER A 82 -5.43 16.68 3.70
CA SER A 82 -5.05 16.01 4.95
C SER A 82 -6.26 15.85 5.86
N ASP A 83 -6.47 14.65 6.39
CA ASP A 83 -7.59 14.36 7.31
C ASP A 83 -7.39 14.89 8.73
N GLY A 84 -6.19 15.40 9.03
CA GLY A 84 -5.82 15.99 10.31
C GLY A 84 -4.52 16.79 10.23
N GLU A 85 -4.06 17.28 11.37
CA GLU A 85 -2.74 17.91 11.47
C GLU A 85 -1.64 16.86 11.39
N ARG A 86 -0.67 17.06 10.48
CA ARG A 86 0.40 16.09 10.23
C ARG A 86 1.67 16.79 9.80
N ASN A 87 2.78 16.15 10.13
CA ASN A 87 4.10 16.58 9.73
C ASN A 87 4.66 15.66 8.66
N LEU A 88 5.18 16.22 7.56
CA LEU A 88 5.80 15.46 6.49
C LEU A 88 7.08 16.15 6.02
N ASP A 89 8.14 15.36 5.90
CA ASP A 89 9.38 15.78 5.27
C ASP A 89 9.24 15.65 3.74
N VAL A 90 9.53 16.75 3.03
CA VAL A 90 9.56 16.81 1.57
C VAL A 90 10.95 17.17 1.08
N LEU A 91 11.27 16.76 -0.13
CA LEU A 91 12.55 16.97 -0.78
C LEU A 91 12.37 17.88 -1.99
N PHE A 92 13.34 18.78 -2.18
CA PHE A 92 13.55 19.56 -3.39
C PHE A 92 14.91 19.24 -4.00
N ARG A 93 14.98 19.09 -5.31
CA ARG A 93 16.23 19.22 -6.08
C ARG A 93 16.04 20.36 -7.07
N CYS A 94 16.76 21.46 -6.88
CA CYS A 94 16.56 22.66 -7.69
C CYS A 94 17.28 22.49 -9.05
N LEU A 95 16.58 22.81 -10.13
CA LEU A 95 17.15 22.84 -11.49
C LEU A 95 17.35 24.28 -11.97
N GLY A 96 17.04 25.26 -11.12
CA GLY A 96 17.14 26.68 -11.34
C GLY A 96 16.53 27.43 -10.15
N PRO A 97 16.47 28.77 -10.18
CA PRO A 97 15.92 29.54 -9.08
C PRO A 97 14.42 29.25 -8.88
N ILE A 98 14.05 28.92 -7.64
CA ILE A 98 12.66 28.71 -7.24
C ILE A 98 12.29 29.42 -5.94
N GLU A 99 11.02 29.78 -5.82
CA GLU A 99 10.35 30.12 -4.57
C GLU A 99 9.19 29.13 -4.37
N PHE A 100 9.11 28.54 -3.17
CA PHE A 100 8.05 27.61 -2.80
C PHE A 100 7.20 28.21 -1.68
N TYR A 101 5.89 28.16 -1.92
CA TYR A 101 4.86 28.64 -1.01
C TYR A 101 3.99 27.45 -0.57
N PHE A 102 3.84 27.34 0.75
CA PHE A 102 3.01 26.35 1.39
C PHE A 102 1.91 27.06 2.16
N ASN A 103 0.65 26.80 1.82
CA ASN A 103 -0.51 27.49 2.40
C ASN A 103 -0.37 29.03 2.37
N ASP A 104 0.04 29.54 1.20
CA ASP A 104 0.19 30.96 0.90
C ASP A 104 1.36 31.68 1.61
N GLU A 105 2.12 30.96 2.44
CA GLU A 105 3.35 31.46 3.08
C GLU A 105 4.59 30.95 2.35
N ARG A 106 5.60 31.81 2.14
CA ARG A 106 6.85 31.39 1.50
C ARG A 106 7.66 30.51 2.45
N ALA A 107 7.60 29.21 2.24
CA ALA A 107 8.29 28.21 3.03
C ALA A 107 9.77 28.03 2.62
N TYR A 108 10.10 28.29 1.34
CA TYR A 108 11.46 28.11 0.85
C TYR A 108 11.78 29.00 -0.36
N ARG A 109 13.06 29.33 -0.50
CA ARG A 109 13.65 30.00 -1.65
C ARG A 109 15.03 29.40 -1.89
N SER A 110 15.32 29.04 -3.13
CA SER A 110 16.64 28.51 -3.50
C SER A 110 17.75 29.52 -3.24
N ASN A 111 18.90 29.01 -2.82
CA ASN A 111 20.15 29.77 -2.75
C ASN A 111 21.10 29.34 -3.87
N VAL A 112 22.24 30.04 -3.98
CA VAL A 112 23.24 29.82 -5.05
C VAL A 112 23.73 28.36 -5.09
N ILE A 113 23.92 27.71 -3.95
CA ILE A 113 24.38 26.32 -3.88
C ILE A 113 23.32 25.36 -4.43
N ASP A 114 22.06 25.57 -4.05
CA ASP A 114 20.94 24.75 -4.52
C ASP A 114 20.80 24.84 -6.05
N GLU A 115 21.08 26.01 -6.62
CA GLU A 115 20.95 26.29 -8.06
C GLU A 115 22.10 25.74 -8.90
N ILE A 116 23.33 25.69 -8.39
CA ILE A 116 24.52 25.28 -9.15
C ILE A 116 24.90 23.81 -8.96
N LYS A 117 24.37 23.14 -7.93
CA LYS A 117 24.64 21.73 -7.65
C LYS A 117 23.35 20.92 -7.92
N PRO A 118 23.19 20.32 -9.11
CA PRO A 118 21.96 19.62 -9.50
C PRO A 118 21.56 18.48 -8.56
N ASP A 119 22.54 17.86 -7.90
CA ASP A 119 22.31 16.75 -6.96
C ASP A 119 22.05 17.23 -5.51
N ALA A 120 22.08 18.54 -5.26
CA ALA A 120 21.75 19.08 -3.95
C ALA A 120 20.27 18.82 -3.65
N SER A 121 20.02 18.08 -2.56
CA SER A 121 18.68 17.83 -2.06
C SER A 121 18.43 18.68 -0.83
N VAL A 122 17.37 19.48 -0.86
CA VAL A 122 16.90 20.28 0.28
C VAL A 122 15.72 19.55 0.91
N LYS A 123 15.83 19.28 2.22
CA LYS A 123 14.75 18.68 3.01
C LYS A 123 14.00 19.77 3.76
N LEU A 124 12.69 19.85 3.54
CA LEU A 124 11.80 20.76 4.25
C LEU A 124 10.80 19.97 5.08
N ASN A 125 10.48 20.48 6.25
CA ASN A 125 9.52 19.88 7.16
C ASN A 125 8.21 20.68 7.09
N LEU A 126 7.14 20.08 6.57
CA LEU A 126 5.84 20.75 6.34
C LEU A 126 4.78 20.26 7.32
N ASN A 127 4.05 21.22 7.91
CA ASN A 127 2.92 20.96 8.80
C ASN A 127 1.60 21.11 8.05
N PHE A 128 1.07 19.99 7.55
CA PHE A 128 -0.24 19.91 6.93
C PHE A 128 -1.32 20.14 7.97
N VAL A 129 -2.30 20.99 7.64
CA VAL A 129 -3.51 21.20 8.46
C VAL A 129 -4.66 20.38 7.90
N LYS A 130 -5.68 20.12 8.72
CA LYS A 130 -6.90 19.44 8.26
C LYS A 130 -7.54 20.20 7.09
N GLY A 131 -7.82 19.50 6.00
CA GLY A 131 -8.41 20.04 4.78
C GLY A 131 -7.41 20.20 3.64
N TRP A 132 -7.70 21.12 2.73
CA TRP A 132 -6.85 21.40 1.56
C TRP A 132 -5.64 22.25 1.92
N ASN A 133 -4.46 21.72 1.62
CA ASN A 133 -3.18 22.40 1.69
C ASN A 133 -2.71 22.75 0.28
N ARG A 134 -2.17 23.96 0.10
CA ARG A 134 -1.78 24.55 -1.19
C ARG A 134 -0.27 24.48 -1.37
N LEU A 135 0.17 23.90 -2.48
CA LEU A 135 1.58 23.81 -2.86
C LEU A 135 1.82 24.66 -4.12
N PHE A 136 2.46 25.83 -3.99
CA PHE A 136 2.70 26.71 -5.13
C PHE A 136 4.21 26.92 -5.33
N ILE A 137 4.68 26.67 -6.55
CA ILE A 137 6.08 26.83 -6.94
C ILE A 137 6.16 27.90 -8.02
N LYS A 138 7.04 28.87 -7.79
CA LYS A 138 7.44 29.88 -8.76
C LYS A 138 8.86 29.57 -9.20
N ALA A 139 9.06 29.34 -10.48
CA ALA A 139 10.37 29.09 -11.06
C ALA A 139 10.77 30.23 -12.00
N LYS A 140 12.05 30.60 -11.98
CA LYS A 140 12.63 31.55 -12.93
C LYS A 140 13.64 30.85 -13.82
N HIS A 141 13.53 31.04 -15.13
CA HIS A 141 14.49 30.48 -16.07
C HIS A 141 15.82 31.24 -16.01
N THR A 142 16.92 30.50 -15.93
CA THR A 142 18.29 31.02 -16.04
C THR A 142 19.11 30.14 -16.97
N ALA A 143 20.31 30.59 -17.34
CA ALA A 143 21.25 29.77 -18.12
C ALA A 143 21.66 28.47 -17.40
N ALA A 144 21.55 28.39 -16.08
CA ALA A 144 21.85 27.19 -15.31
C ALA A 144 20.69 26.16 -15.33
N GLY A 145 19.46 26.62 -15.56
CA GLY A 145 18.30 25.76 -15.77
C GLY A 145 16.98 26.39 -15.29
N PHE A 146 15.94 25.54 -15.20
CA PHE A 146 14.55 25.96 -14.99
C PHE A 146 13.69 24.88 -14.31
N GLY A 147 13.16 25.18 -13.13
CA GLY A 147 12.25 24.30 -12.39
C GLY A 147 12.94 23.50 -11.28
N CYS A 148 12.35 22.37 -10.90
CA CYS A 148 12.84 21.54 -9.79
C CYS A 148 12.30 20.11 -9.86
N LEU A 149 12.78 19.24 -8.98
CA LEU A 149 12.10 18.01 -8.57
C LEU A 149 11.51 18.22 -7.17
N PHE A 150 10.32 17.67 -6.93
CA PHE A 150 9.63 17.77 -5.64
C PHE A 150 8.98 16.44 -5.23
N GLY A 151 9.14 15.99 -4.00
CA GLY A 151 8.49 14.76 -3.53
C GLY A 151 8.57 14.59 -2.02
N SER A 152 7.95 13.54 -1.49
CA SER A 152 8.12 13.17 -0.08
C SER A 152 9.45 12.44 0.15
N ASP A 153 10.03 12.66 1.32
CA ASP A 153 11.10 11.80 1.82
C ASP A 153 10.55 10.38 2.05
N GLU A 154 11.27 9.34 1.63
CA GLU A 154 10.80 7.94 1.69
C GLU A 154 9.46 7.72 0.94
N ALA A 155 9.31 8.22 -0.30
CA ALA A 155 8.05 8.26 -1.06
C ALA A 155 7.26 6.94 -1.16
N LYS A 156 7.93 5.77 -1.06
CA LYS A 156 7.29 4.45 -1.02
C LYS A 156 6.45 4.22 0.23
N VAL A 157 6.88 4.83 1.32
CA VAL A 157 6.24 4.77 2.63
C VAL A 157 5.41 6.03 2.81
N ARG A 158 5.97 7.22 2.64
CA ARG A 158 5.27 8.48 2.87
C ARG A 158 4.59 8.96 1.60
N ILE A 159 3.49 8.32 1.25
CA ILE A 159 2.77 8.60 -0.01
C ILE A 159 2.23 10.05 0.01
N LEU A 160 2.58 10.82 -1.01
CA LEU A 160 2.14 12.20 -1.24
C LEU A 160 1.45 12.27 -2.60
N ASN A 161 0.12 12.09 -2.64
CA ASN A 161 -0.62 12.33 -3.88
C ASN A 161 -0.97 13.81 -3.98
N VAL A 162 -0.63 14.41 -5.11
CA VAL A 162 -0.99 15.80 -5.43
C VAL A 162 -2.18 15.78 -6.38
N LEU A 163 -3.14 16.65 -6.11
CA LEU A 163 -4.33 16.86 -6.94
C LEU A 163 -4.27 18.23 -7.60
N THR A 164 -4.92 18.35 -8.75
CA THR A 164 -4.93 19.62 -9.47
C THR A 164 -5.79 20.66 -8.74
N PRO A 165 -5.36 21.93 -8.71
CA PRO A 165 -6.20 23.04 -8.26
C PRO A 165 -7.29 23.36 -9.30
N PHE A 166 -8.14 24.31 -8.93
CA PHE A 166 -9.24 24.91 -9.67
C PHE A 166 -10.52 24.08 -9.75
N ALA A 167 -11.65 24.78 -9.85
CA ALA A 167 -12.97 24.16 -9.88
C ALA A 167 -13.16 23.22 -11.08
N GLU A 168 -12.66 23.62 -12.25
CA GLU A 168 -12.78 22.88 -13.53
C GLU A 168 -12.02 21.55 -13.53
N ARG A 169 -11.01 21.43 -12.65
CA ARG A 169 -10.14 20.25 -12.55
C ARG A 169 -10.34 19.48 -11.25
N SER A 170 -11.37 19.82 -10.48
CA SER A 170 -11.57 19.27 -9.13
C SER A 170 -11.55 17.74 -9.12
N GLY A 171 -10.60 17.16 -8.38
CA GLY A 171 -10.45 15.73 -8.21
C GLY A 171 -9.53 15.02 -9.21
N GLN A 172 -9.00 15.72 -10.23
CA GLN A 172 -7.97 15.16 -11.11
C GLN A 172 -6.64 15.02 -10.34
N ALA A 173 -5.84 14.03 -10.73
CA ALA A 173 -4.53 13.79 -10.16
C ALA A 173 -3.44 14.58 -10.88
N GLY A 174 -2.43 15.02 -10.12
CA GLY A 174 -1.23 15.68 -10.63
C GLY A 174 -1.17 17.17 -10.32
N TRP A 175 -0.14 17.82 -10.88
CA TRP A 175 0.09 19.26 -10.81
C TRP A 175 -0.42 19.96 -12.06
N VAL A 176 -0.83 21.21 -11.92
CA VAL A 176 -0.90 22.14 -13.06
C VAL A 176 0.38 22.95 -13.15
N TYR A 177 0.77 23.34 -14.35
CA TYR A 177 1.90 24.25 -14.57
C TYR A 177 1.64 25.22 -15.72
N SER A 178 2.24 26.41 -15.68
CA SER A 178 2.04 27.43 -16.70
C SER A 178 3.10 27.38 -17.80
N ALA A 179 2.75 27.84 -19.00
CA ALA A 179 3.74 28.24 -19.99
C ALA A 179 4.66 29.37 -19.45
N PRO A 180 5.88 29.56 -20.00
CA PRO A 180 6.76 30.65 -19.60
C PRO A 180 6.15 32.02 -19.92
N VAL A 181 6.22 32.95 -18.98
CA VAL A 181 5.79 34.34 -19.11
C VAL A 181 6.96 35.31 -18.88
N ASP A 182 6.93 36.48 -19.53
CA ASP A 182 8.05 37.43 -19.52
C ASP A 182 8.20 38.21 -18.21
N THR A 183 7.14 38.29 -17.40
CA THR A 183 7.13 39.05 -16.14
C THR A 183 6.61 38.20 -14.99
N ASP A 184 7.07 38.50 -13.79
CA ASP A 184 6.56 37.85 -12.59
C ASP A 184 5.15 38.34 -12.23
N LEU A 185 4.13 37.54 -12.51
CA LEU A 185 2.72 37.86 -12.26
C LEU A 185 2.36 37.92 -10.78
N PHE A 186 3.13 37.25 -9.92
CA PHE A 186 2.85 37.12 -8.48
C PHE A 186 3.92 37.77 -7.61
N GLU A 187 4.62 38.78 -8.14
CA GLU A 187 5.56 39.59 -7.34
C GLU A 187 4.80 40.46 -6.32
N VAL A 188 3.70 41.08 -6.77
CA VAL A 188 2.84 41.97 -5.98
C VAL A 188 1.39 41.51 -5.89
N SER A 189 0.98 40.60 -6.78
CA SER A 189 -0.38 40.03 -6.80
C SER A 189 -0.49 38.89 -5.79
N PRO A 190 -1.69 38.67 -5.20
CA PRO A 190 -1.92 37.49 -4.37
C PRO A 190 -1.75 36.20 -5.18
N LEU A 191 -1.34 35.12 -4.51
CA LEU A 191 -1.25 33.80 -5.13
C LEU A 191 -2.64 33.30 -5.58
N PRO A 192 -2.71 32.44 -6.59
CA PRO A 192 -3.98 31.89 -7.05
C PRO A 192 -4.72 31.13 -5.95
N ASN A 193 -6.01 31.42 -5.79
CA ASN A 193 -6.89 30.59 -4.96
C ASN A 193 -7.13 29.26 -5.68
N GLY A 194 -6.60 28.18 -5.14
CA GLY A 194 -6.65 26.85 -5.74
C GLY A 194 -8.04 26.23 -5.79
N LEU A 195 -9.08 26.88 -5.25
CA LEU A 195 -10.47 26.43 -5.37
C LEU A 195 -11.32 27.34 -6.28
N ALA A 196 -10.75 28.42 -6.79
CA ALA A 196 -11.41 29.33 -7.73
C ALA A 196 -11.39 28.80 -9.17
N SER A 197 -11.94 29.56 -10.12
CA SER A 197 -11.87 29.20 -11.54
C SER A 197 -10.46 29.40 -12.07
N GLU A 198 -9.98 28.47 -12.90
CA GLU A 198 -8.65 28.62 -13.52
C GLU A 198 -8.56 29.84 -14.47
N LYS A 199 -9.71 30.33 -14.95
CA LYS A 199 -9.84 31.47 -15.88
C LYS A 199 -9.56 32.83 -15.24
N GLU A 200 -9.54 32.91 -13.91
CA GLU A 200 -9.38 34.17 -13.18
C GLU A 200 -7.96 34.75 -13.26
N TYR A 201 -6.95 33.93 -13.58
CA TYR A 201 -5.53 34.29 -13.41
C TYR A 201 -4.78 34.62 -14.71
N GLY A 202 -5.46 34.63 -15.86
CA GLY A 202 -4.85 35.00 -17.16
C GLY A 202 -3.69 34.12 -17.62
N LEU A 203 -3.50 32.95 -17.00
CA LEU A 203 -2.49 31.96 -17.34
C LEU A 203 -3.12 30.79 -18.10
N SER A 204 -2.38 30.25 -19.07
CA SER A 204 -2.71 28.97 -19.68
C SER A 204 -2.10 27.84 -18.84
N TRP A 205 -2.96 27.12 -18.10
CA TRP A 205 -2.56 26.00 -17.24
C TRP A 205 -2.54 24.69 -18.02
N LEU A 206 -1.40 24.01 -17.96
CA LEU A 206 -1.16 22.69 -18.53
C LEU A 206 -1.24 21.62 -17.44
N PRO A 207 -1.58 20.37 -17.78
CA PRO A 207 -1.89 19.86 -19.13
C PRO A 207 -3.23 20.37 -19.66
N THR A 208 -3.39 20.39 -20.98
CA THR A 208 -4.68 20.74 -21.62
C THR A 208 -5.68 19.61 -21.40
N CYS A 209 -6.88 19.94 -20.91
CA CYS A 209 -7.90 18.95 -20.57
C CYS A 209 -9.03 18.84 -21.60
N GLU A 210 -9.11 19.76 -22.55
CA GLU A 210 -10.20 19.84 -23.53
C GLU A 210 -9.67 19.66 -24.94
N TRP A 211 -10.42 18.90 -25.75
CA TRP A 211 -10.21 18.81 -27.18
C TRP A 211 -10.49 20.14 -27.87
N THR A 212 -9.75 20.42 -28.95
CA THR A 212 -10.10 21.52 -29.85
C THR A 212 -11.38 21.20 -30.64
N GLU A 213 -12.06 22.22 -31.18
CA GLU A 213 -13.27 22.03 -32.00
C GLU A 213 -13.03 21.08 -33.19
N GLY A 214 -11.85 21.14 -33.81
CA GLY A 214 -11.47 20.26 -34.92
C GLY A 214 -11.26 18.80 -34.50
N GLU A 215 -10.83 18.55 -33.26
CA GLU A 215 -10.69 17.20 -32.71
C GLU A 215 -12.04 16.62 -32.28
N LEU A 216 -12.92 17.45 -31.69
CA LEU A 216 -14.28 17.05 -31.34
C LEU A 216 -15.13 16.67 -32.56
N ALA A 217 -14.83 17.24 -33.73
CA ALA A 217 -15.48 16.89 -34.99
C ALA A 217 -15.14 15.47 -35.47
N LYS A 218 -14.06 14.86 -34.97
CA LYS A 218 -13.67 13.50 -35.33
C LYS A 218 -14.46 12.47 -34.48
N PRO A 219 -14.75 11.29 -35.04
CA PRO A 219 -15.25 10.15 -34.28
C PRO A 219 -14.37 9.79 -33.07
N VAL A 220 -14.98 9.22 -32.02
CA VAL A 220 -14.32 9.07 -30.70
C VAL A 220 -13.04 8.24 -30.70
N CYS A 221 -13.02 7.11 -31.42
CA CYS A 221 -11.83 6.28 -31.47
C CYS A 221 -10.74 6.94 -32.33
N GLU A 222 -11.12 7.64 -33.40
CA GLU A 222 -10.17 8.38 -34.24
C GLU A 222 -9.50 9.53 -33.48
N ARG A 223 -10.23 10.30 -32.65
CA ARG A 223 -9.61 11.36 -31.85
C ARG A 223 -8.68 10.82 -30.76
N LEU A 224 -9.04 9.69 -30.14
CA LEU A 224 -8.24 9.09 -29.08
C LEU A 224 -6.99 8.35 -29.59
N PHE A 225 -7.11 7.65 -30.71
CA PHE A 225 -6.12 6.67 -31.13
C PHE A 225 -5.57 6.91 -32.55
N GLY A 226 -6.08 7.92 -33.26
CA GLY A 226 -5.79 8.17 -34.66
C GLY A 226 -6.41 7.12 -35.60
N LEU A 227 -6.29 7.32 -36.91
CA LEU A 227 -6.79 6.34 -37.89
C LEU A 227 -5.84 5.13 -37.99
N GLN A 228 -6.34 3.94 -37.65
CA GLN A 228 -5.56 2.70 -37.53
C GLN A 228 -6.28 1.51 -38.20
N PRO A 229 -6.38 1.44 -39.55
CA PRO A 229 -7.23 0.46 -40.24
C PRO A 229 -7.05 -0.98 -39.77
N GLY A 230 -8.16 -1.66 -39.47
CA GLY A 230 -8.19 -3.05 -39.01
C GLY A 230 -7.85 -3.27 -37.53
N LYS A 231 -7.45 -2.23 -36.78
CA LYS A 231 -7.36 -2.30 -35.31
C LYS A 231 -8.75 -2.17 -34.68
N GLN A 232 -8.85 -2.58 -33.42
CA GLN A 232 -10.08 -2.52 -32.64
C GLN A 232 -9.88 -1.72 -31.35
N ALA A 233 -10.95 -1.09 -30.86
CA ALA A 233 -11.03 -0.48 -29.54
C ALA A 233 -12.33 -0.88 -28.86
N TYR A 234 -12.30 -0.85 -27.53
CA TYR A 234 -13.45 -1.14 -26.70
C TYR A 234 -13.86 0.11 -25.91
N ALA A 235 -15.16 0.30 -25.74
CA ALA A 235 -15.75 1.37 -24.95
C ALA A 235 -16.73 0.77 -23.94
N TRP A 236 -16.57 1.11 -22.66
CA TRP A 236 -17.36 0.56 -21.56
C TRP A 236 -18.10 1.67 -20.82
N THR A 237 -19.40 1.46 -20.61
CA THR A 237 -20.28 2.35 -19.83
C THR A 237 -21.32 1.53 -19.06
N LYS A 238 -22.11 2.20 -18.21
CA LYS A 238 -23.30 1.63 -17.59
C LYS A 238 -24.57 2.36 -18.04
N LEU A 239 -25.58 1.60 -18.44
CA LEU A 239 -26.96 2.09 -18.60
C LEU A 239 -27.64 2.13 -17.23
N ASN A 240 -28.21 3.26 -16.84
CA ASN A 240 -28.90 3.40 -15.55
C ASN A 240 -30.41 3.47 -15.74
N LYS A 241 -31.10 2.33 -15.63
CA LYS A 241 -32.56 2.29 -15.69
C LYS A 241 -33.15 2.54 -14.30
N VAL A 242 -33.88 3.64 -14.17
CA VAL A 242 -34.51 4.04 -12.90
C VAL A 242 -36.00 3.67 -12.81
N SER A 243 -36.64 3.30 -13.93
CA SER A 243 -38.04 2.85 -13.94
C SER A 243 -38.15 1.39 -13.49
N SER A 244 -39.23 1.06 -12.79
CA SER A 244 -39.52 -0.30 -12.33
C SER A 244 -39.90 -1.25 -13.48
N GLY A 245 -39.65 -2.55 -13.28
CA GLY A 245 -40.02 -3.59 -14.24
C GLY A 245 -39.01 -3.77 -15.37
N GLU A 246 -39.21 -4.80 -16.18
CA GLU A 246 -38.45 -5.03 -17.42
C GLU A 246 -39.18 -4.35 -18.58
N GLU A 247 -38.45 -3.54 -19.34
CA GLU A 247 -39.03 -2.77 -20.44
C GLU A 247 -38.13 -2.84 -21.67
N ALA A 248 -38.72 -2.72 -22.86
CA ALA A 248 -37.97 -2.60 -24.10
C ALA A 248 -37.16 -1.28 -24.09
N CYS A 249 -35.85 -1.40 -24.02
CA CYS A 249 -34.91 -0.32 -24.20
C CYS A 249 -34.43 -0.29 -25.66
N LEU A 250 -34.62 0.85 -26.29
CA LEU A 250 -34.15 1.14 -27.63
C LEU A 250 -32.70 1.60 -27.59
N LEU A 251 -31.79 0.79 -28.09
CA LEU A 251 -30.40 1.18 -28.33
C LEU A 251 -30.28 1.64 -29.78
N LYS A 252 -29.81 2.87 -30.01
CA LYS A 252 -29.65 3.42 -31.36
C LYS A 252 -28.38 4.25 -31.49
N GLY A 253 -27.86 4.33 -32.70
CA GLY A 253 -26.63 5.06 -32.95
C GLY A 253 -26.17 4.98 -34.39
N HIS A 254 -24.93 5.40 -34.60
CA HIS A 254 -24.25 5.33 -35.88
C HIS A 254 -22.81 4.90 -35.66
N ALA A 255 -22.35 3.92 -36.44
CA ALA A 255 -20.99 3.41 -36.42
C ALA A 255 -20.27 3.81 -37.71
N THR A 256 -19.01 4.20 -37.61
CA THR A 256 -18.18 4.57 -38.78
C THR A 256 -17.36 3.39 -39.31
N GLY A 257 -17.74 2.16 -38.96
CA GLY A 257 -17.05 0.92 -39.25
C GLY A 257 -17.73 -0.27 -38.55
N PRO A 258 -17.18 -1.49 -38.65
CA PRO A 258 -17.74 -2.66 -37.99
C PRO A 258 -17.81 -2.48 -36.47
N LEU A 259 -18.93 -2.91 -35.87
CA LEU A 259 -19.24 -2.66 -34.47
C LEU A 259 -20.01 -3.81 -33.84
N THR A 260 -19.65 -4.14 -32.60
CA THR A 260 -20.36 -5.15 -31.80
C THR A 260 -20.76 -4.55 -30.46
N VAL A 261 -21.95 -4.88 -29.96
CA VAL A 261 -22.46 -4.41 -28.66
C VAL A 261 -22.83 -5.60 -27.78
N TRP A 262 -22.35 -5.56 -26.54
CA TRP A 262 -22.74 -6.47 -25.47
C TRP A 262 -23.44 -5.69 -24.35
N LEU A 263 -24.51 -6.28 -23.81
CA LEU A 263 -25.23 -5.81 -22.63
C LEU A 263 -25.26 -6.95 -21.61
N ASP A 264 -24.67 -6.73 -20.45
CA ASP A 264 -24.50 -7.74 -19.38
C ASP A 264 -23.99 -9.09 -19.91
N GLY A 265 -22.94 -9.04 -20.73
CA GLY A 265 -22.28 -10.21 -21.33
C GLY A 265 -22.99 -10.80 -22.54
N LYS A 266 -24.24 -10.43 -22.81
CA LYS A 266 -24.98 -10.89 -23.99
C LYS A 266 -24.72 -10.00 -25.19
N GLN A 267 -24.26 -10.57 -26.30
CA GLN A 267 -24.18 -9.86 -27.57
C GLN A 267 -25.59 -9.52 -28.06
N VAL A 268 -25.88 -8.24 -28.26
CA VAL A 268 -27.21 -7.73 -28.67
C VAL A 268 -27.20 -7.11 -30.06
N LEU A 269 -26.03 -6.74 -30.59
CA LEU A 269 -25.88 -6.17 -31.92
C LEU A 269 -24.53 -6.57 -32.54
N GLU A 270 -24.54 -6.87 -33.83
CA GLU A 270 -23.36 -6.97 -34.69
C GLU A 270 -23.65 -6.17 -35.96
N LEU A 271 -22.73 -5.28 -36.34
CA LEU A 271 -22.79 -4.51 -37.57
C LEU A 271 -21.49 -4.78 -38.36
N ALA A 272 -21.62 -5.28 -39.59
CA ALA A 272 -20.48 -5.69 -40.40
C ALA A 272 -19.74 -4.53 -41.09
N GLU A 273 -20.41 -3.39 -41.29
CA GLU A 273 -19.90 -2.22 -42.03
C GLU A 273 -20.36 -0.92 -41.36
N GLU A 274 -19.95 0.24 -41.88
CA GLU A 274 -20.46 1.53 -41.40
C GLU A 274 -21.98 1.66 -41.58
N GLY A 275 -22.66 2.32 -40.64
CA GLY A 275 -24.10 2.50 -40.74
C GLY A 275 -24.79 2.87 -39.44
N SER A 276 -26.05 3.28 -39.57
CA SER A 276 -26.95 3.51 -38.44
C SER A 276 -27.53 2.20 -37.95
N PHE A 277 -27.70 2.07 -36.63
CA PHE A 277 -28.26 0.89 -36.00
C PHE A 277 -29.37 1.25 -35.01
N GLN A 278 -30.29 0.31 -34.82
CA GLN A 278 -31.35 0.38 -33.85
C GLN A 278 -31.74 -1.05 -33.42
N VAL A 279 -31.71 -1.33 -32.12
CA VAL A 279 -32.12 -2.63 -31.56
C VAL A 279 -32.90 -2.42 -30.27
N GLU A 280 -33.95 -3.21 -30.06
CA GLU A 280 -34.69 -3.25 -28.81
C GLU A 280 -34.21 -4.41 -27.96
N VAL A 281 -33.90 -4.13 -26.69
CA VAL A 281 -33.44 -5.12 -25.71
C VAL A 281 -34.26 -4.99 -24.44
N PRO A 282 -34.62 -6.09 -23.76
CA PRO A 282 -35.20 -6.01 -22.42
C PRO A 282 -34.17 -5.42 -21.46
N LEU A 283 -34.59 -4.43 -20.67
CA LEU A 283 -33.76 -3.79 -19.64
C LEU A 283 -34.55 -3.73 -18.33
N SER A 284 -33.98 -4.30 -17.26
CA SER A 284 -34.56 -4.27 -15.91
C SER A 284 -34.13 -3.01 -15.15
N PHE A 285 -34.76 -2.75 -14.01
CA PHE A 285 -34.30 -1.70 -13.09
C PHE A 285 -32.85 -1.95 -12.63
N GLY A 286 -32.02 -0.91 -12.60
CA GLY A 286 -30.66 -0.98 -12.08
C GLY A 286 -29.60 -0.43 -13.05
N LYS A 287 -28.36 -0.81 -12.79
CA LYS A 287 -27.20 -0.48 -13.63
C LYS A 287 -26.81 -1.70 -14.45
N HIS A 288 -26.62 -1.51 -15.74
CA HIS A 288 -26.30 -2.57 -16.69
C HIS A 288 -25.02 -2.24 -17.45
N ASP A 289 -24.11 -3.19 -17.54
CA ASP A 289 -22.81 -3.01 -18.19
C ASP A 289 -22.96 -3.12 -19.71
N LEU A 290 -22.63 -2.04 -20.41
CA LEU A 290 -22.66 -1.95 -21.85
C LEU A 290 -21.23 -1.82 -22.38
N LEU A 291 -20.84 -2.76 -23.23
CA LEU A 291 -19.54 -2.80 -23.88
C LEU A 291 -19.73 -2.68 -25.39
N ILE A 292 -18.96 -1.81 -26.03
CA ILE A 292 -18.96 -1.63 -27.48
C ILE A 292 -17.56 -1.89 -28.00
N ARG A 293 -17.43 -2.78 -28.98
CA ARG A 293 -16.22 -2.95 -29.77
C ARG A 293 -16.38 -2.20 -31.09
N SER A 294 -15.41 -1.37 -31.44
CA SER A 294 -15.36 -0.59 -32.68
C SER A 294 -14.09 -0.94 -33.46
N ILE A 295 -14.25 -1.39 -34.70
CA ILE A 295 -13.14 -1.71 -35.61
C ILE A 295 -12.87 -0.51 -36.53
N CYS A 296 -11.61 -0.12 -36.64
CA CYS A 296 -11.20 1.01 -37.46
C CYS A 296 -11.39 0.69 -38.95
N GLY A 297 -12.23 1.48 -39.62
CA GLY A 297 -12.36 1.45 -41.06
C GLY A 297 -11.19 2.12 -41.78
N ASN A 298 -11.29 2.26 -43.10
CA ASN A 298 -10.25 2.89 -43.91
C ASN A 298 -10.19 4.42 -43.77
N ASN A 299 -11.31 5.06 -43.38
CA ASN A 299 -11.45 6.52 -43.41
C ASN A 299 -11.87 7.14 -42.07
N ALA A 300 -12.50 6.38 -41.17
CA ALA A 300 -13.04 6.88 -39.92
C ALA A 300 -13.10 5.76 -38.85
N TRP A 301 -13.16 6.14 -37.58
CA TRP A 301 -13.21 5.18 -36.48
C TRP A 301 -13.95 5.66 -35.24
N GLY A 302 -15.07 5.03 -34.90
CA GLY A 302 -15.84 5.34 -33.70
C GLY A 302 -17.33 5.15 -33.91
N PHE A 303 -18.11 5.71 -32.98
CA PHE A 303 -19.55 5.57 -32.98
C PHE A 303 -20.24 6.73 -32.23
N THR A 304 -21.55 6.84 -32.42
CA THR A 304 -22.48 7.56 -31.55
C THR A 304 -23.47 6.56 -30.95
N PHE A 305 -23.93 6.80 -29.73
CA PHE A 305 -24.81 5.86 -29.02
C PHE A 305 -25.82 6.60 -28.15
N HIS A 306 -27.06 6.14 -28.20
CA HIS A 306 -28.17 6.61 -27.39
C HIS A 306 -29.03 5.42 -26.95
N ALA A 307 -29.49 5.44 -25.69
CA ALA A 307 -30.43 4.47 -25.16
C ALA A 307 -31.69 5.19 -24.68
N SER A 308 -32.87 4.63 -24.97
CA SER A 308 -34.14 5.17 -24.46
C SER A 308 -35.14 4.08 -24.08
N VAL A 309 -36.02 4.37 -23.13
CA VAL A 309 -37.16 3.53 -22.75
C VAL A 309 -38.42 4.38 -22.85
N ARG A 310 -39.41 3.94 -23.64
CA ARG A 310 -40.64 4.73 -23.93
C ARG A 310 -40.38 6.17 -24.42
N GLY A 311 -39.27 6.37 -25.13
CA GLY A 311 -38.86 7.69 -25.63
C GLY A 311 -38.08 8.55 -24.62
N GLU A 312 -37.98 8.16 -23.36
CA GLU A 312 -37.13 8.82 -22.36
C GLU A 312 -35.69 8.31 -22.41
N VAL A 313 -34.71 9.20 -22.31
CA VAL A 313 -33.28 8.84 -22.37
C VAL A 313 -32.90 8.03 -21.13
N VAL A 314 -32.23 6.90 -21.33
CA VAL A 314 -31.59 6.14 -20.25
C VAL A 314 -30.21 6.77 -19.96
N PRO A 315 -29.99 7.33 -18.76
CA PRO A 315 -28.72 7.98 -18.44
C PRO A 315 -27.56 7.00 -18.46
N LEU A 316 -26.45 7.44 -19.07
CA LEU A 316 -25.17 6.73 -19.02
C LEU A 316 -24.37 7.17 -17.79
N SER A 317 -23.57 6.26 -17.23
CA SER A 317 -22.60 6.59 -16.19
C SER A 317 -21.31 5.82 -16.38
N ALA A 318 -20.21 6.37 -15.90
CA ALA A 318 -18.94 5.66 -15.86
C ALA A 318 -19.10 4.31 -15.13
N PRO A 319 -18.47 3.24 -15.63
CA PRO A 319 -18.56 1.93 -15.02
C PRO A 319 -17.87 1.89 -13.65
N GLN A 320 -16.84 2.70 -13.46
CA GLN A 320 -16.16 2.97 -12.21
C GLN A 320 -16.22 4.48 -11.92
N LYS A 321 -16.37 4.88 -10.66
CA LYS A 321 -16.32 6.30 -10.29
C LYS A 321 -14.90 6.85 -10.52
N VAL A 322 -14.78 7.81 -11.43
CA VAL A 322 -13.51 8.50 -11.75
C VAL A 322 -13.60 9.94 -11.25
N HIS A 323 -12.82 10.28 -10.22
CA HIS A 323 -12.73 11.66 -9.75
C HIS A 323 -12.03 12.54 -10.80
N GLY A 324 -12.47 13.79 -10.96
CA GLY A 324 -11.93 14.69 -11.98
C GLY A 324 -12.49 14.50 -13.39
N SER A 325 -13.45 13.59 -13.59
CA SER A 325 -14.21 13.45 -14.83
C SER A 325 -15.69 13.13 -14.56
N ALA A 326 -16.56 13.62 -15.44
CA ALA A 326 -17.99 13.30 -15.48
C ALA A 326 -18.35 12.45 -16.70
N GLU A 327 -17.36 11.99 -17.46
CA GLU A 327 -17.59 11.21 -18.67
C GLU A 327 -18.21 9.86 -18.36
N PRO A 328 -19.20 9.41 -19.14
CA PRO A 328 -19.86 8.15 -18.88
C PRO A 328 -19.13 6.94 -19.48
N TRP A 329 -18.09 7.15 -20.29
CA TRP A 329 -17.40 6.09 -21.03
C TRP A 329 -15.93 5.98 -20.61
N LEU A 330 -15.43 4.74 -20.60
CA LEU A 330 -14.01 4.43 -20.60
C LEU A 330 -13.65 3.75 -21.91
N TYR A 331 -12.47 4.06 -22.46
CA TYR A 331 -12.01 3.52 -23.74
C TYR A 331 -10.70 2.77 -23.59
N VAL A 332 -10.50 1.70 -24.35
CA VAL A 332 -9.23 0.98 -24.41
C VAL A 332 -8.91 0.57 -25.85
N GLY A 333 -7.70 0.85 -26.30
CA GLY A 333 -7.22 0.60 -27.66
C GLY A 333 -5.99 1.45 -28.02
N PRO A 334 -5.56 1.46 -29.29
CA PRO A 334 -5.87 0.46 -30.33
C PRO A 334 -5.30 -0.91 -29.99
N LEU A 335 -6.04 -1.98 -30.26
CA LEU A 335 -5.58 -3.36 -30.18
C LEU A 335 -5.54 -4.00 -31.58
N ASP A 336 -4.61 -4.93 -31.80
CA ASP A 336 -4.57 -5.79 -32.98
C ASP A 336 -5.84 -6.63 -33.07
N SER A 337 -6.26 -6.94 -34.29
CA SER A 337 -7.39 -7.86 -34.53
C SER A 337 -7.14 -9.28 -34.02
N SER A 338 -5.88 -9.66 -33.76
CA SER A 338 -5.53 -10.95 -33.16
C SER A 338 -5.69 -11.00 -31.64
N VAL A 339 -5.93 -9.87 -30.98
CA VAL A 339 -6.18 -9.82 -29.54
C VAL A 339 -7.66 -10.11 -29.30
N GLU A 340 -7.95 -11.32 -28.80
CA GLU A 340 -9.29 -11.72 -28.37
C GLU A 340 -9.37 -11.57 -26.85
N LEU A 341 -10.35 -10.80 -26.38
CA LEU A 341 -10.60 -10.55 -24.97
C LEU A 341 -12.03 -10.99 -24.64
N ALA A 342 -12.20 -11.75 -23.56
CA ALA A 342 -13.53 -12.12 -23.10
C ALA A 342 -14.24 -10.91 -22.47
N TYR A 343 -15.57 -10.93 -22.45
CA TYR A 343 -16.37 -9.84 -21.89
C TYR A 343 -16.00 -9.57 -20.43
N GLU A 344 -15.85 -10.63 -19.64
CA GLU A 344 -15.54 -10.59 -18.21
C GLU A 344 -14.16 -9.97 -17.95
N GLU A 345 -13.25 -10.04 -18.92
CA GLU A 345 -11.92 -9.41 -18.84
C GLU A 345 -11.97 -7.91 -19.13
N LEU A 346 -12.98 -7.45 -19.86
CA LEU A 346 -13.16 -6.05 -20.29
C LEU A 346 -14.09 -5.24 -19.38
N VAL A 347 -14.82 -5.88 -18.46
CA VAL A 347 -15.69 -5.17 -17.50
C VAL A 347 -15.05 -5.05 -16.12
N ARG A 348 -13.75 -4.71 -16.11
CA ARG A 348 -12.96 -4.58 -14.89
C ARG A 348 -11.81 -3.58 -15.03
N THR A 349 -11.35 -3.05 -13.90
CA THR A 349 -10.31 -2.01 -13.83
C THR A 349 -9.01 -2.49 -13.20
N ASP A 350 -8.94 -3.74 -12.76
CA ASP A 350 -7.74 -4.38 -12.21
C ASP A 350 -6.84 -5.03 -13.28
N ARG A 351 -7.22 -4.95 -14.56
CA ARG A 351 -6.47 -5.54 -15.67
C ARG A 351 -5.88 -4.54 -16.66
N ILE A 352 -4.73 -4.89 -17.20
CA ILE A 352 -4.08 -4.24 -18.34
C ILE A 352 -4.19 -5.13 -19.58
N TYR A 353 -4.15 -4.53 -20.77
CA TYR A 353 -4.46 -5.22 -22.01
C TYR A 353 -3.29 -5.16 -22.99
N ALA A 354 -2.89 -6.30 -23.54
CA ALA A 354 -1.89 -6.34 -24.61
C ALA A 354 -2.46 -5.73 -25.90
N LYS A 355 -1.68 -4.87 -26.57
CA LYS A 355 -2.04 -4.30 -27.87
C LYS A 355 -1.85 -5.29 -29.01
N SER A 356 -0.98 -6.29 -28.85
CA SER A 356 -0.69 -7.29 -29.87
C SER A 356 -0.48 -8.65 -29.23
N SER A 357 -0.86 -9.72 -29.92
CA SER A 357 -0.59 -11.11 -29.50
C SER A 357 0.88 -11.53 -29.69
N LYS A 358 1.75 -10.62 -30.17
CA LYS A 358 3.14 -10.91 -30.54
C LYS A 358 4.18 -10.45 -29.52
N SER A 359 3.78 -9.65 -28.52
CA SER A 359 4.69 -9.06 -27.55
C SER A 359 3.99 -8.84 -26.21
N ASP A 360 4.64 -9.28 -25.13
CA ASP A 360 4.21 -9.05 -23.75
C ASP A 360 4.95 -7.89 -23.07
N ALA A 361 5.75 -7.14 -23.82
CA ALA A 361 6.49 -5.99 -23.28
C ALA A 361 5.53 -4.92 -22.74
N ALA A 362 5.89 -4.26 -21.63
CA ALA A 362 5.02 -3.26 -20.99
C ALA A 362 4.64 -2.08 -21.90
N GLY A 363 5.54 -1.69 -22.83
CA GLY A 363 5.26 -0.65 -23.85
C GLY A 363 4.16 -1.05 -24.85
N ASP A 364 3.91 -2.35 -25.00
CA ASP A 364 2.89 -2.93 -25.84
C ASP A 364 1.59 -3.22 -25.09
N LYS A 365 1.45 -2.77 -23.84
CA LYS A 365 0.20 -2.83 -23.08
C LYS A 365 -0.52 -1.49 -23.03
N THR A 366 -1.82 -1.53 -22.77
CA THR A 366 -2.70 -0.37 -22.63
C THR A 366 -3.71 -0.59 -21.51
N TYR A 367 -4.47 0.44 -21.21
CA TYR A 367 -5.38 0.56 -20.08
C TYR A 367 -6.46 1.60 -20.41
N TRP A 368 -7.41 1.76 -19.50
CA TRP A 368 -8.58 2.62 -19.67
C TRP A 368 -8.21 4.12 -19.78
N GLN A 369 -8.72 4.75 -20.84
CA GLN A 369 -8.61 6.16 -21.17
C GLN A 369 -9.96 6.87 -21.09
N LEU A 370 -9.91 8.18 -20.86
CA LEU A 370 -11.04 9.09 -20.97
C LEU A 370 -11.03 9.73 -22.35
N ASP A 371 -12.18 10.23 -22.79
CA ASP A 371 -12.34 11.01 -24.00
C ASP A 371 -11.85 12.47 -23.81
N ARG A 372 -10.57 12.61 -23.48
CA ARG A 372 -9.86 13.89 -23.34
C ARG A 372 -8.44 13.76 -23.87
N PRO A 373 -7.78 14.87 -24.22
CA PRO A 373 -6.38 14.84 -24.63
C PRO A 373 -5.52 14.15 -23.58
N ASP A 374 -4.95 13.01 -23.95
CA ASP A 374 -3.93 12.31 -23.16
C ASP A 374 -4.35 11.95 -21.72
N ALA A 375 -5.64 11.66 -21.52
CA ALA A 375 -6.23 11.38 -20.23
C ALA A 375 -6.50 9.88 -20.01
N TRP A 376 -6.07 9.40 -18.86
CA TRP A 376 -6.22 8.03 -18.38
C TRP A 376 -6.98 8.02 -17.07
N ILE A 377 -7.53 6.87 -16.71
CA ILE A 377 -7.91 6.62 -15.32
C ILE A 377 -6.74 5.97 -14.59
N ARG A 378 -6.53 6.35 -13.34
CA ARG A 378 -5.45 5.82 -12.53
C ARG A 378 -5.93 5.63 -11.08
N PRO A 379 -5.71 4.47 -10.45
CA PRO A 379 -6.08 4.23 -9.07
C PRO A 379 -5.06 4.87 -8.12
N TYR A 380 -5.57 5.42 -7.03
CA TYR A 380 -4.77 6.00 -5.96
C TYR A 380 -5.30 5.49 -4.61
N TYR A 381 -4.40 5.36 -3.64
CA TYR A 381 -4.82 5.44 -2.25
C TYR A 381 -5.41 6.83 -2.02
N GLU A 382 -6.59 6.93 -1.39
CA GLU A 382 -7.00 8.23 -0.85
C GLU A 382 -5.92 8.76 0.10
N ASN A 383 -5.73 10.08 0.09
CA ASN A 383 -4.61 10.78 0.74
C ASN A 383 -4.61 10.64 2.27
N ALA A 384 -4.37 9.44 2.79
CA ALA A 384 -3.71 9.25 4.07
C ALA A 384 -2.22 9.30 3.80
N MET A 385 -1.65 10.50 3.89
CA MET A 385 -0.21 10.59 4.06
C MET A 385 0.20 9.75 5.25
N LEU A 386 1.05 8.76 5.01
CA LEU A 386 1.67 7.99 6.06
C LEU A 386 2.65 8.93 6.77
N SER A 387 2.32 9.30 8.01
CA SER A 387 3.23 10.11 8.82
C SER A 387 4.38 9.23 9.33
N ASN A 388 5.45 9.87 9.79
CA ASN A 388 6.51 9.28 10.61
C ASN A 388 6.01 8.45 11.81
N LYS A 389 4.75 8.63 12.22
CA LYS A 389 3.99 7.72 13.09
C LYS A 389 3.06 6.90 12.21
N TRP A 390 3.36 5.62 12.07
CA TRP A 390 2.61 4.71 11.21
C TRP A 390 1.12 4.70 11.59
N THR A 391 0.29 4.90 10.56
CA THR A 391 -1.16 4.63 10.51
C THR A 391 -1.94 4.74 11.83
N VAL A 392 -2.03 5.95 12.38
CA VAL A 392 -3.14 6.31 13.29
C VAL A 392 -3.92 7.47 12.70
N GLY A 393 -5.24 7.31 12.59
CA GLY A 393 -6.12 8.39 12.17
C GLY A 393 -7.39 7.93 11.44
N ASN A 394 -8.06 8.91 10.83
CA ASN A 394 -9.39 8.77 10.23
C ASN A 394 -9.39 8.10 8.83
N VAL A 395 -8.30 7.46 8.42
CA VAL A 395 -8.19 6.90 7.07
C VAL A 395 -7.98 5.41 7.14
N THR A 396 -8.71 4.70 6.30
CA THR A 396 -8.65 3.25 6.23
C THR A 396 -7.28 2.77 5.76
N ASN A 397 -6.78 1.73 6.41
CA ASN A 397 -5.63 0.97 5.95
C ASN A 397 -6.00 -0.16 5.00
N TYR A 398 -7.30 -0.32 4.68
CA TYR A 398 -7.78 -1.36 3.79
C TYR A 398 -7.11 -1.30 2.41
N ALA A 399 -6.87 -2.47 1.81
CA ALA A 399 -6.24 -2.66 0.50
C ALA A 399 -4.82 -2.06 0.37
N ARG A 400 -4.10 -1.87 1.48
CA ARG A 400 -2.69 -1.44 1.49
C ARG A 400 -1.75 -2.62 1.74
N TRP A 401 -0.60 -2.57 1.07
CA TRP A 401 0.51 -3.51 1.24
C TRP A 401 1.64 -2.87 2.04
N ASP A 402 1.78 -3.24 3.31
CA ASP A 402 2.91 -2.90 4.19
C ASP A 402 3.13 -3.98 5.26
N TYR A 403 4.29 -3.98 5.92
CA TYR A 403 4.58 -5.04 6.88
C TYR A 403 3.69 -5.04 8.14
N PRO A 404 3.30 -3.90 8.76
CA PRO A 404 2.45 -3.92 9.94
C PRO A 404 1.04 -4.43 9.63
N LEU A 405 0.54 -4.19 8.42
CA LEU A 405 -0.70 -4.79 7.96
C LEU A 405 -0.57 -6.29 7.72
N GLY A 406 0.59 -6.77 7.26
CA GLY A 406 0.84 -8.21 7.15
C GLY A 406 0.56 -8.97 8.46
N VAL A 407 1.13 -8.51 9.58
CA VAL A 407 0.86 -9.14 10.89
C VAL A 407 -0.60 -8.96 11.32
N THR A 408 -1.22 -7.83 10.97
CA THR A 408 -2.62 -7.55 11.33
C THR A 408 -3.59 -8.44 10.59
N ILE A 409 -3.42 -8.62 9.29
CA ILE A 409 -4.19 -9.56 8.47
C ILE A 409 -3.97 -10.99 8.97
N TYR A 410 -2.73 -11.38 9.31
CA TYR A 410 -2.47 -12.69 9.92
C TYR A 410 -3.26 -12.88 11.23
N GLY A 411 -3.27 -11.87 12.11
CA GLY A 411 -4.06 -11.90 13.33
C GLY A 411 -5.56 -12.01 13.11
N LEU A 412 -6.12 -11.31 12.11
CA LEU A 412 -7.54 -11.42 11.75
C LEU A 412 -7.88 -12.82 11.24
N LEU A 413 -7.05 -13.41 10.37
CA LEU A 413 -7.27 -14.78 9.86
C LEU A 413 -7.28 -15.79 11.01
N GLN A 414 -6.30 -15.72 11.92
CA GLN A 414 -6.19 -16.64 13.06
C GLN A 414 -7.33 -16.45 14.08
N ALA A 415 -7.68 -15.20 14.40
CA ALA A 415 -8.80 -14.91 15.29
C ALA A 415 -10.15 -15.31 14.66
N GLY A 416 -10.35 -15.02 13.37
CA GLY A 416 -11.54 -15.42 12.61
C GLY A 416 -11.76 -16.93 12.62
N ARG A 417 -10.69 -17.71 12.42
CA ARG A 417 -10.73 -19.19 12.52
C ARG A 417 -11.05 -19.66 13.94
N LEU A 418 -10.39 -19.10 14.96
CA LEU A 418 -10.61 -19.49 16.36
C LEU A 418 -12.04 -19.20 16.84
N LEU A 419 -12.61 -18.08 16.38
CA LEU A 419 -13.94 -17.60 16.76
C LEU A 419 -15.05 -18.09 15.83
N GLU A 420 -14.72 -18.83 14.77
CA GLU A 420 -15.67 -19.28 13.73
C GLU A 420 -16.45 -18.11 13.10
N ARG A 421 -15.73 -17.02 12.75
CA ARG A 421 -16.28 -15.78 12.19
C ARG A 421 -15.89 -15.61 10.72
N PRO A 422 -16.69 -16.14 9.77
CA PRO A 422 -16.37 -16.06 8.34
C PRO A 422 -16.36 -14.64 7.79
N ASP A 423 -17.04 -13.68 8.44
CA ASP A 423 -17.02 -12.28 8.07
C ASP A 423 -15.67 -11.59 8.39
N ILE A 424 -14.98 -12.01 9.44
CA ILE A 424 -13.62 -11.54 9.75
C ILE A 424 -12.62 -12.11 8.73
N ILE A 425 -12.76 -13.39 8.40
CA ILE A 425 -11.93 -14.05 7.38
C ILE A 425 -12.17 -13.41 6.01
N GLY A 426 -13.43 -13.18 5.62
CA GLY A 426 -13.80 -12.51 4.38
C GLY A 426 -13.18 -11.13 4.25
N TYR A 427 -13.26 -10.30 5.30
CA TYR A 427 -12.59 -8.99 5.30
C TYR A 427 -11.08 -9.09 5.06
N ALA A 428 -10.41 -10.05 5.72
CA ALA A 428 -8.97 -10.26 5.57
C ALA A 428 -8.60 -10.74 4.15
N LEU A 429 -9.41 -11.63 3.57
CA LEU A 429 -9.25 -12.10 2.19
C LEU A 429 -9.45 -10.96 1.19
N ASP A 430 -10.55 -10.23 1.29
CA ASP A 430 -10.88 -9.12 0.40
C ASP A 430 -9.79 -8.03 0.44
N HIS A 431 -9.21 -7.78 1.62
CA HIS A 431 -8.07 -6.86 1.77
C HIS A 431 -6.86 -7.33 0.96
N VAL A 432 -6.48 -8.60 1.10
CA VAL A 432 -5.33 -9.19 0.38
C VAL A 432 -5.59 -9.18 -1.13
N GLN A 433 -6.76 -9.64 -1.56
CA GLN A 433 -7.18 -9.69 -2.97
C GLN A 433 -7.16 -8.29 -3.60
N SER A 434 -7.66 -7.28 -2.89
CA SER A 434 -7.61 -5.89 -3.36
C SER A 434 -6.18 -5.41 -3.67
N CYS A 435 -5.18 -5.87 -2.92
CA CYS A 435 -3.78 -5.57 -3.22
C CYS A 435 -3.26 -6.39 -4.41
N THR A 436 -3.52 -7.70 -4.42
CA THR A 436 -2.93 -8.65 -5.38
C THR A 436 -3.54 -8.55 -6.78
N ASP A 437 -4.84 -8.27 -6.90
CA ASP A 437 -5.52 -8.12 -8.19
C ASP A 437 -4.93 -6.95 -9.00
N MET A 438 -4.48 -5.92 -8.30
CA MET A 438 -3.83 -4.75 -8.90
C MET A 438 -2.34 -4.95 -9.18
N PHE A 439 -1.75 -6.11 -8.87
CA PHE A 439 -0.30 -6.30 -8.92
C PHE A 439 0.29 -6.09 -10.32
N GLU A 440 -0.31 -6.69 -11.35
CA GLU A 440 0.15 -6.51 -12.74
C GLU A 440 -0.02 -5.06 -13.19
N TYR A 441 -1.14 -4.44 -12.83
CA TYR A 441 -1.36 -3.02 -13.09
C TYR A 441 -0.26 -2.17 -12.43
N SER A 442 0.07 -2.42 -11.17
CA SER A 442 1.08 -1.64 -10.43
C SER A 442 2.48 -1.76 -11.04
N LEU A 443 2.85 -2.94 -11.56
CA LEU A 443 4.11 -3.12 -12.29
C LEU A 443 4.13 -2.28 -13.57
N TRP A 444 3.05 -2.33 -14.34
CA TRP A 444 2.88 -1.54 -15.56
C TRP A 444 2.84 -0.04 -15.28
N ASP A 445 2.12 0.39 -14.24
CA ASP A 445 1.97 1.79 -13.81
C ASP A 445 3.34 2.41 -13.46
N ARG A 446 4.18 1.67 -12.73
CA ARG A 446 5.58 2.06 -12.46
C ARG A 446 6.37 2.24 -13.74
N GLU A 447 6.34 1.28 -14.64
CA GLU A 447 7.14 1.32 -15.88
C GLU A 447 6.64 2.41 -16.84
N LYS A 448 5.32 2.62 -16.88
CA LYS A 448 4.67 3.57 -17.78
C LYS A 448 4.79 5.01 -17.29
N TYR A 449 4.66 5.25 -15.99
CA TYR A 449 4.57 6.60 -15.41
C TYR A 449 5.67 6.93 -14.40
N GLY A 450 6.69 6.08 -14.27
CA GLY A 450 7.91 6.28 -13.48
C GLY A 450 7.79 5.86 -12.01
N PHE A 451 6.60 5.98 -11.42
CA PHE A 451 6.34 5.59 -10.03
C PHE A 451 4.90 5.05 -9.88
N PRO A 452 4.68 3.95 -9.16
CA PRO A 452 3.35 3.37 -9.02
C PRO A 452 2.48 4.16 -8.03
N ALA A 453 1.21 4.35 -8.34
CA ALA A 453 0.25 5.08 -7.50
C ALA A 453 -0.33 4.23 -6.34
N ILE A 454 -0.24 2.90 -6.48
CA ILE A 454 -0.63 1.90 -5.48
C ILE A 454 0.45 0.80 -5.39
N ASN A 455 0.41 -0.03 -4.35
CA ASN A 455 1.35 -1.16 -4.17
C ASN A 455 2.85 -0.81 -4.28
N GLN A 456 3.26 0.40 -3.89
CA GLN A 456 4.66 0.88 -4.01
C GLN A 456 5.65 -0.12 -3.42
N GLN A 457 5.40 -0.60 -2.21
CA GLN A 457 6.29 -1.54 -1.53
C GLN A 457 6.37 -2.90 -2.24
N LEU A 458 5.22 -3.45 -2.66
CA LEU A 458 5.14 -4.72 -3.37
C LEU A 458 5.89 -4.71 -4.71
N VAL A 459 5.77 -3.63 -5.50
CA VAL A 459 6.40 -3.58 -6.84
C VAL A 459 7.82 -3.03 -6.82
N MET A 460 8.19 -2.25 -5.80
CA MET A 460 9.52 -1.65 -5.64
C MET A 460 10.29 -2.26 -4.45
N MET A 461 10.28 -3.59 -4.33
CA MET A 461 11.01 -4.29 -3.28
C MET A 461 12.51 -3.95 -3.31
N LYS A 462 13.00 -3.43 -2.18
CA LYS A 462 14.43 -3.20 -1.92
C LYS A 462 14.90 -3.85 -0.61
N MET A 463 13.97 -4.18 0.28
CA MET A 463 14.28 -4.77 1.60
C MET A 463 13.16 -5.71 2.04
N LEU A 464 13.46 -6.53 3.05
CA LEU A 464 12.55 -7.54 3.59
C LEU A 464 11.21 -6.94 4.07
N ASP A 465 11.22 -5.76 4.70
CA ASP A 465 10.04 -5.02 5.16
C ASP A 465 9.02 -4.76 4.03
N ASN A 466 9.46 -4.69 2.76
CA ASN A 466 8.55 -4.43 1.65
C ASN A 466 7.68 -5.63 1.28
N CYS A 467 8.03 -6.84 1.71
CA CYS A 467 7.42 -8.06 1.17
C CYS A 467 7.16 -9.17 2.18
N GLY A 468 8.03 -9.44 3.14
CA GLY A 468 7.97 -10.71 3.88
C GLY A 468 6.74 -10.86 4.77
N SER A 469 6.46 -9.91 5.65
CA SER A 469 5.30 -9.97 6.55
C SER A 469 3.97 -10.08 5.79
N PHE A 470 3.76 -9.21 4.80
CA PHE A 470 2.50 -9.21 4.05
C PHE A 470 2.43 -10.39 3.07
N GLY A 471 3.53 -10.77 2.43
CA GLY A 471 3.60 -11.98 1.62
C GLY A 471 3.29 -13.24 2.43
N SER A 472 3.76 -13.29 3.68
CA SER A 472 3.42 -14.36 4.63
C SER A 472 1.92 -14.40 4.91
N ALA A 473 1.31 -13.24 5.20
CA ALA A 473 -0.14 -13.15 5.41
C ALA A 473 -0.95 -13.49 4.14
N MET A 474 -0.48 -13.12 2.96
CA MET A 474 -1.07 -13.50 1.67
C MET A 474 -1.04 -15.03 1.48
N LEU A 475 0.06 -15.70 1.83
CA LEU A 475 0.14 -17.16 1.78
C LEU A 475 -0.69 -17.84 2.87
N GLU A 476 -0.96 -17.16 3.98
CA GLU A 476 -1.93 -17.60 4.98
C GLU A 476 -3.36 -17.51 4.43
N ALA A 477 -3.68 -16.42 3.74
CA ALA A 477 -4.97 -16.17 3.08
C ALA A 477 -5.21 -17.17 1.93
N TYR A 478 -4.18 -17.51 1.16
CA TYR A 478 -4.20 -18.58 0.14
C TYR A 478 -4.78 -19.90 0.65
N GLN A 479 -4.65 -20.19 1.96
CA GLN A 479 -5.16 -21.43 2.51
C GLN A 479 -6.69 -21.50 2.54
N GLU A 480 -7.38 -20.34 2.51
CA GLU A 480 -8.83 -20.24 2.54
C GLU A 480 -9.47 -20.43 1.15
N ASP A 481 -8.98 -19.74 0.13
CA ASP A 481 -9.62 -19.66 -1.19
C ASP A 481 -8.85 -20.36 -2.32
N LYS A 482 -7.56 -20.68 -2.10
CA LYS A 482 -6.64 -21.24 -3.10
C LYS A 482 -6.51 -20.40 -4.37
N ASP A 483 -6.61 -19.08 -4.26
CA ASP A 483 -6.45 -18.19 -5.41
C ASP A 483 -5.05 -18.33 -6.03
N LEU A 484 -5.02 -18.76 -7.30
CA LEU A 484 -3.78 -18.95 -8.05
C LEU A 484 -3.08 -17.62 -8.39
N GLY A 485 -3.80 -16.49 -8.33
CA GLY A 485 -3.24 -15.15 -8.51
C GLY A 485 -2.14 -14.80 -7.50
N PHE A 486 -2.11 -15.46 -6.34
CA PHE A 486 -1.08 -15.23 -5.32
C PHE A 486 0.27 -15.88 -5.66
N LEU A 487 0.28 -16.94 -6.47
CA LEU A 487 1.49 -17.73 -6.72
C LEU A 487 2.58 -16.96 -7.49
N PRO A 488 2.28 -16.18 -8.55
CA PRO A 488 3.29 -15.33 -9.20
C PRO A 488 3.90 -14.30 -8.26
N ILE A 489 3.10 -13.73 -7.35
CA ILE A 489 3.56 -12.78 -6.34
C ILE A 489 4.48 -13.49 -5.34
N ALA A 490 4.06 -14.65 -4.84
CA ALA A 490 4.86 -15.47 -3.93
C ALA A 490 6.20 -15.87 -4.54
N GLN A 491 6.21 -16.32 -5.80
CA GLN A 491 7.44 -16.66 -6.51
C GLN A 491 8.39 -15.46 -6.64
N ARG A 492 7.85 -14.26 -6.88
CA ARG A 492 8.64 -13.03 -6.96
C ARG A 492 9.26 -12.66 -5.60
N ILE A 493 8.50 -12.80 -4.52
CA ILE A 493 9.00 -12.54 -3.16
C ILE A 493 10.06 -13.59 -2.78
N ALA A 494 9.85 -14.87 -3.12
CA ALA A 494 10.83 -15.92 -2.89
C ALA A 494 12.13 -15.70 -3.68
N ASP A 495 12.05 -15.32 -4.97
CA ASP A 495 13.21 -14.94 -5.79
C ASP A 495 13.97 -13.77 -5.16
N PHE A 496 13.26 -12.75 -4.67
CA PHE A 496 13.88 -11.64 -3.96
C PHE A 496 14.65 -12.11 -2.72
N ILE A 497 14.00 -12.83 -1.79
CA ILE A 497 14.59 -13.24 -0.50
C ILE A 497 15.73 -14.26 -0.69
N LEU A 498 15.53 -15.27 -1.54
CA LEU A 498 16.48 -16.39 -1.67
C LEU A 498 17.68 -16.00 -2.54
N VAL A 499 17.46 -15.25 -3.62
CA VAL A 499 18.48 -15.03 -4.67
C VAL A 499 19.06 -13.62 -4.67
N ARG A 500 18.22 -12.59 -4.54
CA ARG A 500 18.63 -11.19 -4.80
C ARG A 500 19.01 -10.39 -3.56
N LEU A 501 18.39 -10.70 -2.43
CA LEU A 501 18.59 -10.00 -1.17
C LEU A 501 20.06 -10.04 -0.77
N GLU A 502 20.53 -8.94 -0.21
CA GLU A 502 21.93 -8.77 0.13
C GLU A 502 22.37 -9.66 1.29
N ARG A 503 23.58 -10.21 1.15
CA ARG A 503 24.16 -11.18 2.09
C ARG A 503 25.58 -10.82 2.48
N LYS A 504 25.93 -11.09 3.74
CA LYS A 504 27.32 -11.15 4.18
C LYS A 504 28.02 -12.37 3.57
N GLU A 505 29.34 -12.42 3.70
CA GLU A 505 30.17 -13.52 3.17
C GLU A 505 29.78 -14.90 3.72
N ASP A 506 29.25 -14.96 4.95
CA ASP A 506 28.74 -16.19 5.55
C ASP A 506 27.26 -16.50 5.19
N GLY A 507 26.66 -15.68 4.33
CA GLY A 507 25.30 -15.82 3.83
C GLY A 507 24.24 -15.12 4.67
N ALA A 508 24.59 -14.42 5.76
CA ALA A 508 23.63 -13.76 6.62
C ALA A 508 22.96 -12.58 5.92
N PHE A 509 21.64 -12.45 6.05
CA PHE A 509 20.90 -11.30 5.51
C PHE A 509 21.36 -10.00 6.18
N TYR A 510 21.50 -8.94 5.38
CA TYR A 510 21.78 -7.61 5.88
C TYR A 510 21.26 -6.55 4.91
N ARG A 511 21.29 -5.29 5.33
CA ARG A 511 20.81 -4.13 4.58
C ARG A 511 21.99 -3.35 4.02
N ILE A 512 22.15 -3.29 2.70
CA ILE A 512 23.12 -2.36 2.09
C ILE A 512 22.62 -0.94 2.25
N CYS A 513 21.41 -0.64 1.75
CA CYS A 513 20.70 0.65 1.90
C CYS A 513 21.61 1.89 1.88
N GLN A 514 22.43 2.02 0.83
CA GLN A 514 23.40 3.11 0.68
C GLN A 514 22.73 4.48 0.86
N ASP A 515 23.40 5.37 1.61
CA ASP A 515 22.93 6.72 1.95
C ASP A 515 21.65 6.79 2.82
N GLU A 516 21.12 5.65 3.28
CA GLU A 516 20.03 5.59 4.25
C GLU A 516 20.56 5.37 5.67
N TYR A 517 19.75 5.72 6.68
CA TYR A 517 20.16 5.50 8.08
C TYR A 517 20.41 4.02 8.39
N SER A 518 19.79 3.10 7.65
CA SER A 518 19.92 1.64 7.81
C SER A 518 21.13 1.03 7.06
N GLU A 519 21.99 1.86 6.47
CA GLU A 519 23.13 1.41 5.68
C GLU A 519 24.07 0.47 6.46
N ASN A 520 24.41 -0.68 5.84
CA ASN A 520 25.32 -1.70 6.37
C ASN A 520 24.94 -2.23 7.76
N THR A 521 23.67 -2.63 7.93
CA THR A 521 23.16 -3.14 9.22
C THR A 521 22.40 -4.46 9.09
N MET A 522 22.33 -5.23 10.18
CA MET A 522 21.46 -6.40 10.36
C MET A 522 20.54 -6.16 11.55
N TRP A 523 19.25 -6.43 11.41
CA TRP A 523 18.24 -6.12 12.42
C TRP A 523 17.53 -7.39 12.86
N ALA A 524 17.35 -7.60 14.17
CA ALA A 524 16.62 -8.76 14.70
C ALA A 524 15.25 -8.97 14.02
N ASP A 525 14.58 -7.88 13.65
CA ASP A 525 13.31 -7.81 12.94
C ASP A 525 13.33 -8.54 11.58
N ASP A 526 14.48 -8.60 10.89
CA ASP A 526 14.63 -9.24 9.57
C ASP A 526 14.32 -10.74 9.61
N LEU A 527 14.39 -11.39 10.79
CA LEU A 527 13.93 -12.77 10.97
C LEU A 527 12.43 -12.91 10.77
N TYR A 528 11.63 -11.95 11.26
CA TYR A 528 10.18 -11.91 11.01
C TYR A 528 9.86 -11.49 9.58
N MET A 529 10.62 -10.54 9.03
CA MET A 529 10.42 -10.07 7.66
C MET A 529 10.88 -11.08 6.60
N SER A 530 11.32 -12.29 6.96
CA SER A 530 11.77 -13.32 6.02
C SER A 530 11.23 -14.71 6.34
N THR A 531 11.50 -15.23 7.54
CA THR A 531 11.34 -16.65 7.84
C THR A 531 9.89 -17.15 7.86
N PRO A 532 8.87 -16.41 8.35
CA PRO A 532 7.48 -16.86 8.28
C PRO A 532 6.96 -16.96 6.84
N PHE A 533 7.39 -16.07 5.95
CA PHE A 533 7.08 -16.16 4.52
C PHE A 533 7.72 -17.41 3.91
N LEU A 534 9.02 -17.63 4.15
CA LEU A 534 9.74 -18.79 3.63
C LEU A 534 9.11 -20.11 4.08
N CYS A 535 8.66 -20.19 5.35
CA CYS A 535 7.96 -21.34 5.90
C CYS A 535 6.65 -21.65 5.15
N ARG A 536 5.80 -20.63 4.96
CA ARG A 536 4.52 -20.79 4.24
C ARG A 536 4.74 -21.10 2.76
N TYR A 537 5.72 -20.44 2.15
CA TYR A 537 6.11 -20.68 0.77
C TYR A 537 6.56 -22.13 0.56
N ALA A 538 7.41 -22.65 1.45
CA ALA A 538 7.81 -24.05 1.42
C ALA A 538 6.64 -25.01 1.64
N GLY A 539 5.73 -24.71 2.56
CA GLY A 539 4.54 -25.54 2.80
C GLY A 539 3.62 -25.65 1.58
N ILE A 540 3.55 -24.60 0.75
CA ILE A 540 2.73 -24.57 -0.47
C ILE A 540 3.45 -25.19 -1.66
N THR A 541 4.75 -24.92 -1.83
CA THR A 541 5.52 -25.29 -3.03
C THR A 541 6.34 -26.57 -2.88
N GLY A 542 6.58 -27.02 -1.65
CA GLY A 542 7.52 -28.11 -1.33
C GLY A 542 8.99 -27.68 -1.37
N SER A 543 9.31 -26.38 -1.41
CA SER A 543 10.69 -25.90 -1.46
C SER A 543 11.46 -26.15 -0.16
N SER A 544 12.33 -27.16 -0.14
CA SER A 544 13.23 -27.42 1.00
C SER A 544 14.24 -26.30 1.19
N GLU A 545 14.75 -25.70 0.10
CA GLU A 545 15.68 -24.57 0.12
C GLU A 545 15.14 -23.40 0.96
N ALA A 546 13.84 -23.11 0.86
CA ALA A 546 13.22 -22.05 1.66
C ALA A 546 13.21 -22.37 3.16
N LEU A 547 12.98 -23.62 3.56
CA LEU A 547 13.04 -24.03 4.97
C LEU A 547 14.48 -24.06 5.50
N ASP A 548 15.40 -24.59 4.71
CA ASP A 548 16.82 -24.65 5.05
C ASP A 548 17.38 -23.23 5.27
N GLU A 549 17.01 -22.30 4.38
CA GLU A 549 17.40 -20.90 4.48
C GLU A 549 16.78 -20.23 5.72
N ALA A 550 15.50 -20.47 6.01
CA ALA A 550 14.85 -19.95 7.20
C ALA A 550 15.55 -20.43 8.50
N ALA A 551 15.89 -21.72 8.58
CA ALA A 551 16.62 -22.28 9.71
C ALA A 551 18.04 -21.72 9.84
N LYS A 552 18.76 -21.61 8.72
CA LYS A 552 20.13 -21.08 8.66
C LYS A 552 20.22 -19.65 9.17
N GLN A 553 19.27 -18.78 8.80
CA GLN A 553 19.31 -17.38 9.19
C GLN A 553 19.20 -17.19 10.71
N PHE A 554 18.46 -18.02 11.43
CA PHE A 554 18.43 -17.96 12.90
C PHE A 554 19.81 -18.20 13.54
N LEU A 555 20.56 -19.18 13.04
CA LEU A 555 21.89 -19.49 13.55
C LEU A 555 22.90 -18.38 13.24
N LEU A 556 22.79 -17.78 12.05
CA LEU A 556 23.62 -16.64 11.66
C LEU A 556 23.28 -15.39 12.49
N PHE A 557 22.00 -15.07 12.68
CA PHE A 557 21.59 -13.92 13.49
C PHE A 557 21.98 -14.10 14.95
N ARG A 558 21.90 -15.33 15.48
CA ARG A 558 22.42 -15.66 16.81
C ARG A 558 23.90 -15.31 16.94
N LYS A 559 24.73 -15.66 15.97
CA LYS A 559 26.17 -15.33 15.95
C LYS A 559 26.45 -13.83 16.07
N TYR A 560 25.62 -12.98 15.45
CA TYR A 560 25.83 -11.53 15.44
C TYR A 560 25.17 -10.79 16.60
N LEU A 561 23.96 -11.18 17.00
CA LEU A 561 23.09 -10.38 17.87
C LEU A 561 22.90 -10.96 19.27
N TYR A 562 23.17 -12.25 19.50
CA TYR A 562 22.89 -12.88 20.78
C TYR A 562 23.79 -12.36 21.90
N MET A 563 23.17 -12.04 23.04
CA MET A 563 23.82 -11.56 24.26
C MET A 563 23.85 -12.72 25.27
N PRO A 564 24.94 -13.52 25.33
CA PRO A 564 24.95 -14.80 26.05
C PRO A 564 24.70 -14.66 27.56
N ASP A 565 25.23 -13.60 28.19
CA ASP A 565 25.07 -13.39 29.64
C ASP A 565 23.61 -13.14 30.05
N GLN A 566 22.82 -12.56 29.16
CA GLN A 566 21.42 -12.21 29.41
C GLN A 566 20.44 -13.17 28.72
N ARG A 567 20.92 -13.99 27.78
CA ARG A 567 20.14 -14.92 26.94
C ARG A 567 19.02 -14.22 26.16
N ILE A 568 19.33 -13.04 25.62
CA ILE A 568 18.44 -12.22 24.78
C ILE A 568 19.23 -11.68 23.58
N MET A 569 18.58 -10.92 22.70
CA MET A 569 19.18 -10.38 21.48
C MET A 569 19.44 -8.88 21.60
N SER A 570 20.56 -8.41 21.07
CA SER A 570 20.73 -7.02 20.66
C SER A 570 19.80 -6.73 19.48
N HIS A 571 19.31 -5.50 19.37
CA HIS A 571 18.41 -5.12 18.27
C HIS A 571 19.12 -5.12 16.91
N VAL A 572 20.28 -4.45 16.81
CA VAL A 572 20.99 -4.24 15.54
C VAL A 572 22.46 -4.62 15.66
N PHE A 573 23.02 -5.14 14.57
CA PHE A 573 24.46 -5.23 14.32
C PHE A 573 24.82 -4.22 13.23
N ASP A 574 25.74 -3.31 13.55
CA ASP A 574 26.22 -2.31 12.61
C ASP A 574 27.59 -2.75 12.05
N PHE A 575 27.62 -3.11 10.77
CA PHE A 575 28.82 -3.60 10.12
C PHE A 575 29.84 -2.50 9.84
N LYS A 576 29.44 -1.21 9.87
CA LYS A 576 30.36 -0.08 9.74
C LYS A 576 31.31 -0.03 10.93
N TYR A 577 30.79 -0.35 12.12
CA TYR A 577 31.56 -0.39 13.37
C TYR A 577 31.98 -1.80 13.78
N GLY A 578 31.47 -2.83 13.10
CA GLY A 578 31.76 -4.23 13.39
C GLY A 578 31.26 -4.68 14.76
N MET A 579 30.14 -4.11 15.24
CA MET A 579 29.62 -4.40 16.57
C MET A 579 28.09 -4.35 16.65
N ALA A 580 27.54 -5.12 17.58
CA ALA A 580 26.15 -5.01 18.00
C ALA A 580 25.91 -3.71 18.78
N THR A 581 24.72 -3.13 18.68
CA THR A 581 24.35 -1.95 19.48
C THR A 581 24.30 -2.25 20.99
N GLY A 582 24.11 -3.52 21.35
CA GLY A 582 24.01 -3.97 22.74
C GLY A 582 22.70 -3.57 23.43
N ILE A 583 21.74 -3.02 22.67
CA ILE A 583 20.45 -2.58 23.20
C ILE A 583 19.39 -3.66 22.92
N PRO A 584 18.87 -4.36 23.94
CA PRO A 584 17.85 -5.38 23.77
C PRO A 584 16.46 -4.75 23.68
N TRP A 585 16.16 -4.17 22.52
CA TRP A 585 14.85 -3.61 22.25
C TRP A 585 13.78 -4.70 22.24
N GLY A 586 12.68 -4.46 22.96
CA GLY A 586 11.64 -5.45 23.22
C GLY A 586 11.01 -6.02 21.96
N ARG A 587 10.56 -5.16 21.02
CA ARG A 587 9.87 -5.65 19.82
C ARG A 587 10.78 -6.45 18.88
N GLY A 588 12.02 -6.01 18.63
CA GLY A 588 12.98 -6.79 17.84
C GLY A 588 13.26 -8.19 18.41
N ASN A 589 13.33 -8.30 19.75
CA ASN A 589 13.41 -9.58 20.44
C ASN A 589 12.13 -10.41 20.32
N GLY A 590 10.98 -9.77 20.45
CA GLY A 590 9.68 -10.41 20.21
C GLY A 590 9.60 -11.01 18.81
N TRP A 591 10.03 -10.28 17.78
CA TRP A 591 10.02 -10.76 16.39
C TRP A 591 10.93 -11.97 16.19
N THR A 592 12.09 -11.98 16.83
CA THR A 592 12.98 -13.14 16.84
C THR A 592 12.26 -14.36 17.41
N LEU A 593 11.69 -14.24 18.60
CA LEU A 593 11.08 -15.38 19.29
C LEU A 593 9.81 -15.86 18.60
N PHE A 594 8.95 -14.92 18.18
CA PHE A 594 7.74 -15.19 17.41
C PHE A 594 8.06 -16.02 16.16
N SER A 595 9.03 -15.55 15.37
CA SER A 595 9.37 -16.18 14.09
C SER A 595 10.05 -17.53 14.27
N LEU A 596 10.80 -17.71 15.37
CA LEU A 596 11.39 -19.00 15.70
C LEU A 596 10.31 -20.05 15.95
N THR A 597 9.16 -19.67 16.51
CA THR A 597 8.02 -20.59 16.66
C THR A 597 7.36 -20.96 15.34
N GLU A 598 7.31 -20.03 14.38
CA GLU A 598 6.80 -20.30 13.02
C GLU A 598 7.70 -21.32 12.30
N VAL A 599 9.02 -21.15 12.40
CA VAL A 599 9.99 -22.10 11.81
C VAL A 599 9.89 -23.46 12.49
N LEU A 600 9.94 -23.52 13.83
CA LEU A 600 9.94 -24.80 14.57
C LEU A 600 8.68 -25.64 14.39
N GLU A 601 7.54 -25.02 14.07
CA GLU A 601 6.29 -25.73 13.77
C GLU A 601 6.37 -26.54 12.49
N VAL A 602 7.00 -26.01 11.44
CA VAL A 602 7.05 -26.65 10.12
C VAL A 602 8.36 -27.35 9.82
N LEU A 603 9.43 -27.09 10.59
CA LEU A 603 10.74 -27.68 10.38
C LEU A 603 10.71 -29.20 10.67
N PRO A 604 11.14 -30.06 9.72
CA PRO A 604 11.14 -31.51 9.90
C PRO A 604 11.88 -31.96 11.17
N ALA A 605 11.35 -33.00 11.84
CA ALA A 605 11.90 -33.48 13.11
C ALA A 605 13.38 -33.93 13.02
N ASP A 606 13.80 -34.40 11.84
CA ASP A 606 15.12 -34.89 11.48
C ASP A 606 16.02 -33.83 10.80
N HIS A 607 15.54 -32.59 10.64
CA HIS A 607 16.34 -31.50 10.07
C HIS A 607 17.54 -31.17 10.98
N GLU A 608 18.74 -31.05 10.38
CA GLU A 608 20.02 -30.93 11.09
C GLU A 608 20.06 -29.74 12.07
N ALA A 609 19.53 -28.58 11.68
CA ALA A 609 19.50 -27.39 12.53
C ALA A 609 18.48 -27.46 13.70
N ARG A 610 17.51 -28.39 13.66
CA ARG A 610 16.37 -28.37 14.59
C ARG A 610 16.78 -28.50 16.07
N PRO A 611 17.70 -29.39 16.47
CA PRO A 611 18.14 -29.49 17.86
C PRO A 611 18.74 -28.19 18.39
N GLU A 612 19.56 -27.51 17.57
CA GLU A 612 20.18 -26.24 17.95
C GLU A 612 19.14 -25.12 18.05
N LEU A 613 18.18 -25.06 17.12
CA LEU A 613 17.09 -24.08 17.16
C LEU A 613 16.16 -24.27 18.37
N VAL A 614 15.83 -25.52 18.73
CA VAL A 614 15.07 -25.81 19.96
C VAL A 614 15.87 -25.43 21.21
N HIS A 615 17.18 -25.67 21.21
CA HIS A 615 18.05 -25.23 22.31
C HIS A 615 18.06 -23.71 22.45
N PHE A 616 18.25 -23.00 21.34
CA PHE A 616 18.26 -21.54 21.28
C PHE A 616 16.91 -20.95 21.72
N PHE A 617 15.79 -21.55 21.28
CA PHE A 617 14.45 -21.18 21.73
C PHE A 617 14.32 -21.26 23.26
N ASN A 618 14.79 -22.35 23.88
CA ASN A 618 14.76 -22.49 25.33
C ASN A 618 15.63 -21.45 26.06
N GLU A 619 16.80 -21.10 25.51
CA GLU A 619 17.65 -20.06 26.09
C GLU A 619 16.96 -18.69 26.06
N LEU A 620 16.44 -18.29 24.89
CA LEU A 620 15.69 -17.06 24.71
C LEU A 620 14.48 -17.01 25.65
N CYS A 621 13.68 -18.08 25.68
CA CYS A 621 12.52 -18.13 26.58
C CYS A 621 12.92 -17.94 28.04
N ALA A 622 14.01 -18.57 28.49
CA ALA A 622 14.50 -18.40 29.85
C ALA A 622 14.94 -16.96 30.15
N GLY A 623 15.71 -16.33 29.24
CA GLY A 623 16.14 -14.93 29.37
C GLY A 623 14.96 -13.96 29.43
N TYR A 624 13.97 -14.12 28.55
CA TYR A 624 12.77 -13.29 28.58
C TYR A 624 11.94 -13.50 29.85
N ALA A 625 11.74 -14.75 30.28
CA ALA A 625 10.99 -15.03 31.50
C ALA A 625 11.66 -14.50 32.78
N ASP A 626 12.99 -14.29 32.79
CA ASP A 626 13.69 -13.63 33.92
C ASP A 626 13.38 -12.13 34.01
N LEU A 627 12.97 -11.51 32.90
CA LEU A 627 12.77 -10.06 32.76
C LEU A 627 11.29 -9.63 32.79
N GLN A 628 10.36 -10.56 33.06
CA GLN A 628 8.94 -10.25 33.15
C GLN A 628 8.64 -9.37 34.37
N ALA A 629 8.00 -8.22 34.16
CA ALA A 629 7.65 -7.32 35.26
C ALA A 629 6.52 -7.90 36.14
N GLU A 630 6.31 -7.29 37.32
CA GLU A 630 5.22 -7.66 38.23
C GLU A 630 3.84 -7.54 37.58
N SER A 631 3.65 -6.53 36.73
CA SER A 631 2.42 -6.32 35.94
C SER A 631 2.15 -7.40 34.88
N GLY A 632 3.11 -8.28 34.61
CA GLY A 632 3.04 -9.27 33.53
C GLY A 632 3.59 -8.80 32.19
N LEU A 633 3.79 -7.49 31.99
CA LEU A 633 4.36 -6.93 30.77
C LEU A 633 5.91 -6.95 30.79
N TRP A 634 6.52 -6.70 29.63
CA TRP A 634 7.95 -6.47 29.47
C TRP A 634 8.25 -5.00 29.17
N HIS A 635 9.49 -4.61 29.46
CA HIS A 635 9.99 -3.27 29.24
C HIS A 635 10.44 -3.07 27.77
N GLN A 636 10.25 -1.86 27.26
CA GLN A 636 10.67 -1.44 25.91
C GLN A 636 12.16 -1.71 25.65
N VAL A 637 13.00 -1.51 26.67
CA VAL A 637 14.38 -2.00 26.71
C VAL A 637 14.39 -3.09 27.78
N LEU A 638 14.57 -4.35 27.38
CA LEU A 638 14.18 -5.51 28.20
C LEU A 638 14.93 -5.58 29.53
N ASN A 639 16.19 -5.15 29.55
CA ASN A 639 17.07 -5.21 30.72
C ASN A 639 17.12 -3.88 31.51
N ASP A 640 16.22 -2.94 31.22
CA ASP A 640 16.14 -1.64 31.87
C ASP A 640 14.74 -1.42 32.47
N PRO A 641 14.58 -1.55 33.80
CA PRO A 641 13.27 -1.40 34.46
C PRO A 641 12.73 0.04 34.44
N ASP A 642 13.56 1.03 34.11
CA ASP A 642 13.13 2.43 33.96
C ASP A 642 12.54 2.70 32.56
N ALA A 643 12.72 1.79 31.60
CA ALA A 643 12.04 1.88 30.32
C ALA A 643 10.53 1.64 30.53
N TYR A 644 9.68 2.29 29.73
CA TYR A 644 8.24 2.04 29.82
C TYR A 644 7.93 0.59 29.43
N GLN A 645 6.91 -0.02 30.04
CA GLN A 645 6.45 -1.34 29.62
C GLN A 645 5.82 -1.25 28.23
N GLU A 646 6.00 -2.22 27.36
CA GLU A 646 5.59 -2.17 25.96
C GLU A 646 4.72 -3.39 25.60
N ALA A 647 3.62 -3.12 24.91
CA ALA A 647 2.55 -4.09 24.75
C ALA A 647 2.84 -5.09 23.63
N SER A 648 3.42 -4.65 22.50
CA SER A 648 3.63 -5.52 21.34
C SER A 648 4.65 -6.63 21.60
N CYS A 649 5.77 -6.34 22.26
CA CYS A 649 6.77 -7.35 22.64
C CYS A 649 6.20 -8.34 23.65
N THR A 650 5.44 -7.85 24.64
CA THR A 650 4.75 -8.69 25.62
C THR A 650 3.83 -9.68 24.93
N ALA A 651 3.04 -9.23 23.96
CA ALA A 651 2.13 -10.09 23.20
C ALA A 651 2.88 -11.16 22.40
N MET A 652 4.01 -10.82 21.76
CA MET A 652 4.85 -11.81 21.08
C MET A 652 5.46 -12.86 22.02
N PHE A 653 5.88 -12.47 23.22
CA PHE A 653 6.37 -13.43 24.22
C PHE A 653 5.26 -14.34 24.72
N ALA A 654 4.06 -13.80 24.99
CA ALA A 654 2.90 -14.60 25.37
C ALA A 654 2.55 -15.64 24.30
N TYR A 655 2.53 -15.21 23.03
CA TYR A 655 2.33 -16.05 21.85
C TYR A 655 3.34 -17.18 21.78
N ALA A 656 4.63 -16.85 21.83
CA ALA A 656 5.68 -17.85 21.66
C ALA A 656 5.76 -18.84 22.83
N PHE A 657 5.55 -18.37 24.07
CA PHE A 657 5.47 -19.26 25.24
C PHE A 657 4.30 -20.23 25.14
N ALA A 658 3.10 -19.75 24.75
CA ALA A 658 1.94 -20.60 24.57
C ALA A 658 2.17 -21.70 23.52
N ARG A 659 2.77 -21.33 22.38
CA ARG A 659 3.16 -22.28 21.32
C ARG A 659 4.21 -23.27 21.80
N GLY A 660 5.28 -22.79 22.43
CA GLY A 660 6.36 -23.63 22.92
C GLY A 660 5.89 -24.70 23.92
N VAL A 661 4.87 -24.39 24.73
CA VAL A 661 4.22 -25.37 25.62
C VAL A 661 3.40 -26.37 24.80
N ARG A 662 2.47 -25.89 23.96
CA ARG A 662 1.56 -26.74 23.17
C ARG A 662 2.29 -27.71 22.23
N PHE A 663 3.41 -27.27 21.65
CA PHE A 663 4.22 -28.08 20.74
C PHE A 663 5.34 -28.87 21.43
N GLY A 664 5.48 -28.77 22.76
CA GLY A 664 6.40 -29.59 23.55
C GLY A 664 7.88 -29.25 23.34
N TRP A 665 8.22 -28.00 23.00
CA TRP A 665 9.61 -27.58 22.77
C TRP A 665 10.34 -27.17 24.06
N LEU A 666 9.59 -26.85 25.12
CA LEU A 666 10.13 -26.27 26.35
C LEU A 666 10.50 -27.33 27.37
N LYS A 667 11.70 -27.23 27.95
CA LYS A 667 12.18 -28.12 29.02
C LYS A 667 11.43 -27.93 30.34
N GLU A 668 11.00 -26.71 30.63
CA GLU A 668 10.31 -26.33 31.88
C GLU A 668 8.93 -25.71 31.60
N PRO A 669 7.98 -26.46 31.02
CA PRO A 669 6.74 -25.90 30.48
C PRO A 669 5.90 -25.15 31.52
N GLY A 670 5.91 -25.59 32.79
CA GLY A 670 5.16 -24.93 33.88
C GLY A 670 5.53 -23.46 34.09
N ARG A 671 6.81 -23.11 33.96
CA ARG A 671 7.30 -21.72 34.06
C ARG A 671 6.70 -20.84 32.97
N PHE A 672 6.66 -21.35 31.75
CA PHE A 672 6.21 -20.61 30.57
C PHE A 672 4.69 -20.56 30.44
N ILE A 673 3.97 -21.56 30.97
CA ILE A 673 2.51 -21.47 31.17
C ILE A 673 2.20 -20.26 32.05
N HIS A 674 2.84 -20.14 33.22
CA HIS A 674 2.61 -19.03 34.12
C HIS A 674 2.97 -17.68 33.48
N ALA A 675 4.14 -17.59 32.84
CA ALA A 675 4.58 -16.36 32.19
C ALA A 675 3.64 -15.92 31.07
N SER A 676 3.16 -16.85 30.23
CA SER A 676 2.21 -16.58 29.13
C SER A 676 0.86 -16.08 29.65
N LEU A 677 0.29 -16.76 30.66
CA LEU A 677 -1.00 -16.36 31.25
C LEU A 677 -0.89 -15.00 31.96
N LYS A 678 0.20 -14.76 32.68
CA LYS A 678 0.47 -13.48 33.35
C LYS A 678 0.63 -12.34 32.34
N ALA A 679 1.29 -12.59 31.21
CA ALA A 679 1.43 -11.63 30.14
C ALA A 679 0.07 -11.22 29.56
N TRP A 680 -0.79 -12.21 29.30
CA TRP A 680 -2.12 -11.96 28.76
C TRP A 680 -3.02 -11.20 29.73
N ASP A 681 -3.03 -11.58 31.02
CA ASP A 681 -3.73 -10.83 32.07
C ASP A 681 -3.25 -9.37 32.16
N GLY A 682 -1.93 -9.15 32.11
CA GLY A 682 -1.35 -7.81 32.06
C GLY A 682 -1.82 -7.00 30.85
N LEU A 683 -1.87 -7.62 29.67
CA LEU A 683 -2.32 -6.98 28.43
C LEU A 683 -3.81 -6.59 28.48
N THR A 684 -4.69 -7.49 28.94
CA THR A 684 -6.14 -7.21 29.02
C THR A 684 -6.48 -6.19 30.11
N ARG A 685 -5.67 -6.10 31.17
CA ARG A 685 -5.84 -5.09 32.24
C ARG A 685 -5.29 -3.73 31.87
N LEU A 686 -4.13 -3.68 31.20
CA LEU A 686 -3.33 -2.45 31.10
C LEU A 686 -3.23 -1.90 29.68
N ALA A 687 -3.33 -2.73 28.64
CA ALA A 687 -3.06 -2.35 27.25
C ALA A 687 -4.28 -2.40 26.33
N ILE A 688 -5.33 -3.15 26.67
CA ILE A 688 -6.56 -3.23 25.86
C ILE A 688 -7.70 -2.56 26.62
N ASP A 689 -8.28 -1.50 26.05
CA ASP A 689 -9.44 -0.84 26.64
C ASP A 689 -10.77 -1.52 26.26
N ALA A 690 -11.84 -1.12 26.94
CA ALA A 690 -13.19 -1.64 26.77
C ALA A 690 -13.80 -1.41 25.37
N GLN A 691 -13.21 -0.52 24.57
CA GLN A 691 -13.60 -0.28 23.18
C GLN A 691 -12.76 -1.10 22.19
N GLY A 692 -11.80 -1.89 22.67
CA GLY A 692 -10.89 -2.67 21.86
C GLY A 692 -9.72 -1.87 21.30
N ASN A 693 -9.46 -0.65 21.79
CA ASN A 693 -8.24 0.03 21.40
C ASN A 693 -7.04 -0.60 22.12
N VAL A 694 -5.94 -0.71 21.38
CA VAL A 694 -4.68 -1.24 21.87
C VAL A 694 -3.73 -0.08 22.16
N HIS A 695 -3.31 0.04 23.42
CA HIS A 695 -2.37 1.04 23.92
C HIS A 695 -1.00 0.41 24.14
N GLY A 696 0.01 1.24 24.36
CA GLY A 696 1.34 0.74 24.74
C GLY A 696 2.18 0.14 23.63
N VAL A 697 1.74 0.26 22.38
CA VAL A 697 2.48 -0.20 21.20
C VAL A 697 3.46 0.89 20.78
N CYS A 698 4.77 0.64 20.75
CA CYS A 698 5.71 1.65 20.29
C CYS A 698 5.68 1.82 18.77
N SER A 699 5.84 3.04 18.26
CA SER A 699 5.81 3.33 16.81
C SER A 699 6.94 2.63 16.06
N GLY A 700 6.94 2.68 14.72
CA GLY A 700 8.07 2.24 13.90
C GLY A 700 9.40 2.84 14.35
N SER A 701 10.45 2.02 14.39
CA SER A 701 11.73 2.32 15.04
C SER A 701 12.87 2.46 14.04
N ARG A 702 13.86 3.27 14.40
CA ARG A 702 15.21 3.25 13.82
C ARG A 702 16.13 2.42 14.73
N TYR A 703 17.43 2.74 14.77
CA TYR A 703 18.33 2.20 15.77
C TYR A 703 19.23 3.24 16.41
N ALA A 704 19.76 2.91 17.58
CA ALA A 704 20.74 3.72 18.28
C ALA A 704 21.65 2.84 19.15
N PHE A 705 22.83 3.37 19.48
CA PHE A 705 23.78 2.79 20.45
C PHE A 705 23.47 3.19 21.90
N THR A 706 22.31 3.79 22.15
CA THR A 706 21.87 4.23 23.47
C THR A 706 20.43 3.79 23.73
N ALA A 707 20.17 3.35 24.97
CA ALA A 707 18.82 3.04 25.43
C ALA A 707 17.92 4.28 25.43
N ASP A 708 18.48 5.49 25.53
CA ASP A 708 17.71 6.74 25.61
C ASP A 708 16.81 6.95 24.39
N TYR A 709 17.29 6.61 23.19
CA TYR A 709 16.46 6.67 21.98
C TYR A 709 15.19 5.83 22.13
N TYR A 710 15.34 4.57 22.54
CA TYR A 710 14.22 3.63 22.70
C TYR A 710 13.28 4.03 23.85
N LYS A 711 13.81 4.66 24.90
CA LYS A 711 13.06 5.04 26.10
C LYS A 711 12.35 6.38 25.98
N LYS A 712 12.99 7.37 25.36
CA LYS A 712 12.59 8.78 25.41
C LYS A 712 12.04 9.29 24.08
N ASP A 713 12.54 8.77 22.96
CA ASP A 713 12.20 9.27 21.62
C ASP A 713 11.22 8.34 20.90
N LEU A 714 11.39 7.03 21.06
CA LEU A 714 10.52 6.00 20.49
C LEU A 714 9.34 5.73 21.43
N LEU A 715 8.25 6.46 21.25
CA LEU A 715 7.09 6.44 22.14
C LEU A 715 5.93 5.61 21.58
N THR A 716 4.90 5.43 22.41
CA THR A 716 3.73 4.62 22.11
C THR A 716 2.69 5.35 21.27
N VAL A 717 2.01 4.60 20.40
CA VAL A 717 0.92 5.06 19.54
C VAL A 717 -0.26 4.09 19.72
N THR A 718 -1.42 4.62 20.10
CA THR A 718 -2.64 3.81 20.30
C THR A 718 -3.18 3.32 18.97
N ASN A 719 -3.50 2.02 18.87
CA ASN A 719 -3.93 1.32 17.66
C ASN A 719 -2.89 1.32 16.54
N ASP A 720 -1.61 1.40 16.90
CA ASP A 720 -0.55 1.23 15.93
C ASP A 720 -0.61 -0.19 15.32
N ASN A 721 -0.59 -0.27 13.99
CA ASN A 721 -0.73 -1.53 13.23
C ASN A 721 0.38 -2.55 13.52
N HIS A 722 1.52 -2.12 14.10
CA HIS A 722 2.56 -3.05 14.53
C HIS A 722 2.05 -3.96 15.66
N GLY A 723 1.07 -3.53 16.47
CA GLY A 723 0.65 -4.25 17.68
C GLY A 723 -0.71 -4.92 17.61
N VAL A 724 -1.68 -4.36 16.88
CA VAL A 724 -3.08 -4.85 16.90
C VAL A 724 -3.18 -6.31 16.45
N GLY A 725 -2.53 -6.66 15.34
CA GLY A 725 -2.43 -8.05 14.87
C GLY A 725 -1.85 -9.01 15.89
N ILE A 726 -0.76 -8.60 16.55
CA ILE A 726 -0.07 -9.42 17.54
C ILE A 726 -0.94 -9.65 18.76
N MET A 727 -1.71 -8.65 19.21
CA MET A 727 -2.65 -8.84 20.32
C MET A 727 -3.66 -9.94 20.01
N MET A 728 -4.18 -9.98 18.77
CA MET A 728 -5.09 -11.03 18.32
C MET A 728 -4.39 -12.39 18.26
N LEU A 729 -3.16 -12.46 17.76
CA LEU A 729 -2.37 -13.68 17.71
C LEU A 729 -2.04 -14.21 19.12
N ALA A 730 -1.62 -13.34 20.03
CA ALA A 730 -1.30 -13.67 21.41
C ALA A 730 -2.52 -14.23 22.15
N GLY A 731 -3.65 -13.51 22.09
CA GLY A 731 -4.90 -14.00 22.69
C GLY A 731 -5.36 -15.32 22.06
N THR A 732 -5.20 -15.48 20.75
CA THR A 732 -5.52 -16.73 20.05
C THR A 732 -4.70 -17.91 20.58
N GLU A 733 -3.39 -17.76 20.71
CA GLU A 733 -2.52 -18.83 21.24
C GLU A 733 -2.74 -19.08 22.74
N VAL A 734 -3.06 -18.05 23.53
CA VAL A 734 -3.42 -18.20 24.95
C VAL A 734 -4.72 -18.98 25.11
N VAL A 735 -5.74 -18.70 24.29
CA VAL A 735 -6.98 -19.50 24.26
C VAL A 735 -6.69 -20.95 23.88
N LYS A 736 -5.88 -21.17 22.83
CA LYS A 736 -5.46 -22.53 22.42
C LYS A 736 -4.66 -23.24 23.53
N LEU A 737 -3.84 -22.52 24.31
CA LEU A 737 -3.12 -23.04 25.46
C LEU A 737 -4.08 -23.45 26.59
N LYS A 738 -5.01 -22.57 26.98
CA LYS A 738 -6.02 -22.87 28.00
C LYS A 738 -6.85 -24.10 27.62
N ARG A 739 -7.26 -24.21 26.35
CA ARG A 739 -7.96 -25.40 25.81
C ARG A 739 -7.09 -26.65 25.90
N TRP A 740 -5.82 -26.58 25.49
CA TRP A 740 -4.87 -27.70 25.56
C TRP A 740 -4.65 -28.19 27.01
N LEU A 741 -4.49 -27.27 27.96
CA LEU A 741 -4.33 -27.61 29.39
C LEU A 741 -5.60 -28.20 30.02
N SER A 742 -6.78 -27.88 29.47
CA SER A 742 -8.06 -28.40 29.96
C SER A 742 -8.39 -29.81 29.45
N GLN A 743 -7.70 -30.28 28.42
CA GLN A 743 -7.89 -31.65 27.93
C GLN A 743 -7.28 -32.63 28.93
N PRO A 744 -7.97 -33.73 29.28
CA PRO A 744 -7.35 -34.80 30.04
C PRO A 744 -6.10 -35.26 29.30
N LEU A 745 -4.97 -35.46 30.00
CA LEU A 745 -3.82 -36.14 29.41
C LEU A 745 -4.27 -37.54 28.98
N GLU A 746 -4.63 -37.72 27.71
CA GLU A 746 -4.67 -39.05 27.14
C GLU A 746 -3.25 -39.60 27.27
N VAL A 747 -3.13 -40.72 27.99
CA VAL A 747 -1.89 -41.47 28.12
C VAL A 747 -1.57 -42.07 26.76
N THR A 748 -1.10 -41.26 25.83
CA THR A 748 -0.49 -41.74 24.60
C THR A 748 1.02 -41.78 24.83
N HIS A 749 1.49 -42.96 25.23
CA HIS A 749 2.88 -43.34 25.06
C HIS A 749 3.24 -43.21 23.57
N ARG A 750 4.02 -42.19 23.20
CA ARG A 750 4.85 -42.19 22.00
C ARG A 750 6.19 -41.56 22.30
#